data_AF-A0AAE1D495-F1
#
_entry.id   AF-A0AAE1D495-F1
#
_cell.length_a   1.000
_cell.length_b   1.000
_cell.length_c   1.000
_cell.angle_alpha   90.00
_cell.angle_beta   90.00
_cell.angle_gamma   90.00
#
_symmetry.space_group_name_H-M   'P 1'
#
loop_
_entity.id
_entity.type
_entity.pdbx_description
1 polymer ?
#
loop_
_entity_poly.entity_id
_entity_poly.type
_entity_poly.pdbx_seq_one_letter_code
_entity_poly.pdbx_strand_id
1 'polypeptide(L)'
;MSASNILFLVLLASSVTLLSAGEDFYALLGVDKGASVREIRRAFKKLAISKHPDKNVDDKDAHDVFIKINRAYEVLKDEDLRKKYDQFGEEGLKEDGPHGRRYESWQYYQQDFGIYDDDPEIITLSRVDFEQSVEGTGELWFINYYSTHCSHCHDLAPTWRDVARELEGVIRIGAVNCEDDWQLCRRQGIFSYPSLLFYPQKEKYQGQRTVEALVNRALELVKVDFYNLRSSKFKETLAENSLPWLITFCGEGGDCLGKKTCVKVAAMLSELVNVGTVNCDKEASICKKLDHQHGTYYYKAGKVYKENEMEITSLYAKDVATAVMHELPDMEVIDKATLEDVVKKDRMESWLIHFVEGSGQQDLELRKLPAMLRDYNVGRADCTIMGGLCNQLHVHKFPTFLLYKANGGQEVYYGSRATAHDVAAFVQDSVDVPLENLSPDDFPERVVNGDSPWFVDFFAPWCPPCMRLLPEFKKASRHYRSKVNFGTVDCTVHSHLCNMYNIRSYPTTIMYNQSIPHQFRGQHDMHSLIEFVQDTLNPPVISLDMSTFGPRVVDKARDDVWLVDFFAPWCGPCNALAPEWRRLAKMFKDRNNIHVAQVNCQDHRNLCMQQNVNSYPTIRMYPAGSSGSGQYFGYSSWHRDAHSIQAWVYDFLPSKVVKLTSANFAQKVLDSSEPWIVDFFAPWCGHCQMFKPEFEKVAEKIEGFGHAGSVDCDEEPQACQRAQVMAYPTVRFYAGAKPGQRQNHYGWDIDSQDADYITSFIRRHAKNKSKKMKDEL
;
A
#
# COMPACT_ATOMS: atom_id res chain seq x y z
N MET A 1 -28.77 -3.23 -69.51
CA MET A 1 -28.60 -3.53 -68.07
C MET A 1 -27.78 -2.39 -67.48
N SER A 2 -28.41 -1.25 -67.24
CA SER A 2 -29.26 -0.87 -66.08
C SER A 2 -28.40 -0.12 -65.05
N ALA A 3 -28.77 1.14 -64.85
CA ALA A 3 -28.17 2.13 -63.98
C ALA A 3 -28.37 1.86 -62.47
N SER A 4 -28.43 0.58 -62.06
CA SER A 4 -28.65 0.18 -60.67
C SER A 4 -27.37 -0.02 -59.85
N ASN A 5 -26.18 -0.12 -60.48
CA ASN A 5 -24.95 -0.45 -59.74
C ASN A 5 -24.07 0.75 -59.34
N ILE A 6 -24.42 1.97 -59.76
CA ILE A 6 -23.68 3.20 -59.36
C ILE A 6 -24.35 3.88 -58.15
N LEU A 7 -25.63 3.59 -57.86
CA LEU A 7 -26.33 4.16 -56.71
C LEU A 7 -26.00 3.46 -55.38
N PHE A 8 -25.49 2.22 -55.41
CA PHE A 8 -25.15 1.46 -54.20
C PHE A 8 -23.75 1.75 -53.63
N LEU A 9 -22.85 2.34 -54.44
CA LEU A 9 -21.51 2.73 -54.02
C LEU A 9 -21.43 4.19 -53.51
N VAL A 10 -22.46 5.00 -53.74
CA VAL A 10 -22.53 6.38 -53.24
C VAL A 10 -23.35 6.50 -51.93
N LEU A 11 -24.14 5.47 -51.58
CA LEU A 11 -24.90 5.43 -50.31
C LEU A 11 -24.18 4.72 -49.15
N LEU A 12 -22.99 4.14 -49.38
CA LEU A 12 -22.11 3.62 -48.32
C LEU A 12 -20.99 4.61 -47.91
N ALA A 13 -21.03 5.84 -48.43
CA ALA A 13 -20.09 6.92 -48.10
C ALA A 13 -20.73 8.07 -47.28
N SER A 14 -21.87 7.82 -46.62
CA SER A 14 -22.56 8.81 -45.77
C SER A 14 -23.02 8.24 -44.42
N SER A 15 -22.35 7.18 -43.95
CA SER A 15 -22.27 6.88 -42.51
C SER A 15 -20.80 6.91 -42.07
N VAL A 16 -20.15 8.05 -42.33
CA VAL A 16 -19.17 8.53 -41.35
C VAL A 16 -20.02 8.79 -40.11
N THR A 17 -20.11 7.81 -39.22
CA THR A 17 -20.29 8.13 -37.81
C THR A 17 -19.22 9.17 -37.52
N LEU A 18 -19.61 10.44 -37.39
CA LEU A 18 -18.85 11.39 -36.61
C LEU A 18 -18.72 10.70 -35.25
N LEU A 19 -17.60 10.00 -35.05
CA LEU A 19 -17.02 9.91 -33.73
C LEU A 19 -16.85 11.38 -33.34
N SER A 20 -17.75 11.85 -32.50
CA SER A 20 -17.49 13.03 -31.68
C SER A 20 -16.21 12.68 -30.93
N ALA A 21 -15.06 13.06 -31.48
CA ALA A 21 -13.83 13.11 -30.74
C ALA A 21 -14.13 14.05 -29.57
N GLY A 22 -14.32 13.48 -28.37
CA GLY A 22 -14.44 14.28 -27.15
C GLY A 22 -13.25 15.24 -27.12
N GLU A 23 -13.49 16.48 -26.70
CA GLU A 23 -12.40 17.46 -26.60
C GLU A 23 -11.38 16.94 -25.57
N ASP A 24 -10.10 16.96 -25.91
CA ASP A 24 -9.04 16.56 -24.97
C ASP A 24 -8.92 17.61 -23.87
N PHE A 25 -9.16 17.21 -22.62
CA PHE A 25 -9.14 18.09 -21.45
C PHE A 25 -7.73 18.65 -21.20
N TYR A 26 -6.68 17.90 -21.54
CA TYR A 26 -5.31 18.38 -21.42
C TYR A 26 -5.03 19.49 -22.44
N ALA A 27 -5.43 19.26 -23.70
CA ALA A 27 -5.35 20.27 -24.75
C ALA A 27 -6.19 21.52 -24.43
N LEU A 28 -7.38 21.37 -23.82
CA LEU A 28 -8.22 22.49 -23.40
C LEU A 28 -7.55 23.37 -22.35
N LEU A 29 -6.79 22.76 -21.43
CA LEU A 29 -6.02 23.51 -20.43
C LEU A 29 -4.64 23.94 -20.94
N GLY A 30 -4.20 23.44 -22.10
CA GLY A 30 -2.88 23.74 -22.67
C GLY A 30 -1.74 23.11 -21.87
N VAL A 31 -1.95 21.90 -21.35
CA VAL A 31 -0.95 21.15 -20.57
C VAL A 31 -0.75 19.75 -21.16
N ASP A 32 0.39 19.13 -20.89
CA ASP A 32 0.63 17.74 -21.27
C ASP A 32 -0.18 16.77 -20.39
N LYS A 33 -0.47 15.56 -20.93
CA LYS A 33 -1.13 14.48 -20.18
C LYS A 33 -0.39 14.11 -18.87
N GLY A 34 0.93 14.31 -18.86
CA GLY A 34 1.80 14.10 -17.69
C GLY A 34 1.86 15.27 -16.69
N ALA A 35 1.10 16.35 -16.89
CA ALA A 35 1.16 17.54 -16.05
C ALA A 35 0.75 17.23 -14.60
N SER A 36 1.50 17.80 -13.66
CA SER A 36 1.19 17.78 -12.23
C SER A 36 -0.10 18.54 -11.92
N VAL A 37 -0.72 18.23 -10.77
CA VAL A 37 -1.91 18.96 -10.29
C VAL A 37 -1.62 20.46 -10.18
N ARG A 38 -0.41 20.83 -9.74
CA ARG A 38 0.02 22.24 -9.68
C ARG A 38 0.06 22.88 -11.06
N GLU A 39 0.59 22.21 -12.08
CA GLU A 39 0.62 22.74 -13.45
C GLU A 39 -0.79 22.89 -14.03
N ILE A 40 -1.66 21.91 -13.80
CA ILE A 40 -3.08 21.95 -14.16
C ILE A 40 -3.77 23.15 -13.50
N ARG A 41 -3.57 23.35 -12.19
CA ARG A 41 -4.12 24.50 -11.46
C ARG A 41 -3.60 25.83 -11.99
N ARG A 42 -2.30 25.96 -12.25
CA ARG A 42 -1.72 27.20 -12.80
C ARG A 42 -2.23 27.50 -14.20
N ALA A 43 -2.35 26.48 -15.06
CA ALA A 43 -2.90 26.61 -16.39
C ALA A 43 -4.38 27.01 -16.34
N PHE A 44 -5.17 26.32 -15.51
CA PHE A 44 -6.57 26.66 -15.26
C PHE A 44 -6.71 28.08 -14.71
N LYS A 45 -5.91 28.52 -13.73
CA LYS A 45 -5.97 29.89 -13.18
C LYS A 45 -5.80 30.96 -14.26
N LYS A 46 -4.84 30.78 -15.17
CA LYS A 46 -4.61 31.70 -16.30
C LYS A 46 -5.83 31.76 -17.23
N LEU A 47 -6.40 30.60 -17.54
CA LEU A 47 -7.62 30.52 -18.35
C LEU A 47 -8.83 31.10 -17.62
N ALA A 48 -8.99 30.81 -16.34
CA ALA A 48 -10.09 31.27 -15.53
C ALA A 48 -10.11 32.81 -15.47
N ILE A 49 -8.98 33.45 -15.19
CA ILE A 49 -8.88 34.92 -15.14
C ILE A 49 -9.12 35.58 -16.50
N SER A 50 -8.75 34.92 -17.60
CA SER A 50 -8.88 35.50 -18.95
C SER A 50 -10.23 35.23 -19.61
N LYS A 51 -10.81 34.04 -19.39
CA LYS A 51 -12.04 33.55 -20.02
C LYS A 51 -13.27 33.65 -19.13
N HIS A 52 -13.16 34.18 -17.90
CA HIS A 52 -14.31 34.31 -17.02
C HIS A 52 -15.46 35.11 -17.66
N PRO A 53 -16.73 34.68 -17.51
CA PRO A 53 -17.87 35.42 -18.03
C PRO A 53 -17.97 36.86 -17.52
N ASP A 54 -17.68 37.11 -16.24
CA ASP A 54 -17.63 38.48 -15.66
C ASP A 54 -16.66 39.43 -16.38
N LYS A 55 -15.61 38.91 -17.02
CA LYS A 55 -14.64 39.72 -17.77
C LYS A 55 -14.99 39.84 -19.26
N ASN A 56 -15.81 38.92 -19.77
CA ASN A 56 -16.17 38.80 -21.18
C ASN A 56 -17.69 38.97 -21.37
N VAL A 57 -18.26 40.02 -20.77
CA VAL A 57 -19.71 40.28 -20.73
C VAL A 57 -20.35 40.47 -22.12
N ASP A 58 -19.56 40.87 -23.11
CA ASP A 58 -20.01 41.12 -24.49
C ASP A 58 -20.02 39.84 -25.36
N ASP A 59 -19.39 38.76 -24.89
CA ASP A 59 -19.33 37.48 -25.58
C ASP A 59 -20.43 36.53 -25.07
N LYS A 60 -21.40 36.24 -25.94
CA LYS A 60 -22.56 35.40 -25.61
C LYS A 60 -22.19 33.95 -25.32
N ASP A 61 -21.04 33.49 -25.79
CA ASP A 61 -20.56 32.11 -25.62
C ASP A 61 -19.56 32.00 -24.44
N ALA A 62 -19.23 33.11 -23.76
CA ALA A 62 -18.23 33.12 -22.68
C ALA A 62 -18.56 32.15 -21.54
N HIS A 63 -19.86 32.02 -21.20
CA HIS A 63 -20.31 31.04 -20.20
C HIS A 63 -19.98 29.61 -20.63
N ASP A 64 -20.37 29.22 -21.85
CA ASP A 64 -20.19 27.85 -22.35
C ASP A 64 -18.71 27.50 -22.49
N VAL A 65 -17.89 28.44 -22.97
CA VAL A 65 -16.42 28.29 -23.03
C VAL A 65 -15.85 28.08 -21.63
N PHE A 66 -16.28 28.87 -20.65
CA PHE A 66 -15.79 28.74 -19.28
C PHE A 66 -16.22 27.42 -18.65
N ILE A 67 -17.46 26.97 -18.87
CA ILE A 67 -17.95 25.67 -18.38
C ILE A 67 -17.09 24.52 -18.91
N LYS A 68 -16.67 24.56 -20.17
CA LYS A 68 -15.76 23.54 -20.74
C LYS A 68 -14.41 23.51 -20.03
N ILE A 69 -13.78 24.68 -19.86
CA ILE A 69 -12.48 24.81 -19.18
C ILE A 69 -12.60 24.36 -17.72
N ASN A 70 -13.67 24.76 -17.03
CA ASN A 70 -13.93 24.40 -15.66
C ASN A 70 -14.20 22.90 -15.50
N ARG A 71 -14.95 22.28 -16.42
CA ARG A 71 -15.15 20.83 -16.42
C ARG A 71 -13.84 20.08 -16.63
N ALA A 72 -12.99 20.53 -17.56
CA ALA A 72 -11.66 19.95 -17.75
C ALA A 72 -10.84 20.05 -16.47
N TYR A 73 -10.84 21.22 -15.80
CA TYR A 73 -10.16 21.39 -14.52
C TYR A 73 -10.72 20.51 -13.39
N GLU A 74 -12.04 20.50 -13.18
CA GLU A 74 -12.69 19.70 -12.13
C GLU A 74 -12.42 18.20 -12.29
N VAL A 75 -12.32 17.71 -13.54
CA VAL A 75 -11.98 16.33 -13.82
C VAL A 75 -10.48 16.08 -13.64
N LEU A 76 -9.62 16.96 -14.17
CA LEU A 76 -8.17 16.75 -14.15
C LEU A 76 -7.52 17.06 -12.78
N LYS A 77 -8.17 17.84 -11.92
CA LYS A 77 -7.70 18.09 -10.55
C LYS A 77 -8.01 16.93 -9.60
N ASP A 78 -9.11 16.22 -9.85
CA ASP A 78 -9.54 15.07 -9.06
C ASP A 78 -8.87 13.82 -9.62
N GLU A 79 -8.07 13.14 -8.79
CA GLU A 79 -7.28 12.01 -9.26
C GLU A 79 -8.14 10.83 -9.74
N ASP A 80 -9.30 10.59 -9.12
CA ASP A 80 -10.19 9.48 -9.47
C ASP A 80 -10.92 9.78 -10.79
N LEU A 81 -11.41 11.03 -10.97
CA LEU A 81 -12.03 11.46 -12.21
C LEU A 81 -11.03 11.56 -13.36
N ARG A 82 -9.84 12.12 -13.13
CA ARG A 82 -8.74 12.17 -14.11
C ARG A 82 -8.39 10.77 -14.58
N LYS A 83 -8.29 9.80 -13.66
CA LYS A 83 -8.04 8.40 -13.98
C LYS A 83 -9.14 7.80 -14.86
N LYS A 84 -10.41 8.04 -14.54
CA LYS A 84 -11.55 7.55 -15.34
C LYS A 84 -11.54 8.16 -16.74
N TYR A 85 -11.24 9.45 -16.84
CA TYR A 85 -11.07 10.17 -18.09
C TYR A 85 -9.89 9.66 -18.92
N ASP A 86 -8.73 9.44 -18.30
CA ASP A 86 -7.53 8.94 -18.98
C ASP A 86 -7.72 7.56 -19.59
N GLN A 87 -8.58 6.76 -18.97
CA GLN A 87 -8.86 5.38 -19.34
C GLN A 87 -9.99 5.23 -20.36
N PHE A 88 -11.07 6.01 -20.22
CA PHE A 88 -12.31 5.83 -20.98
C PHE A 88 -12.75 7.07 -21.74
N GLY A 89 -11.95 8.14 -21.71
CA GLY A 89 -12.33 9.46 -22.23
C GLY A 89 -13.54 10.04 -21.48
N GLU A 90 -14.21 11.01 -22.11
CA GLU A 90 -15.43 11.61 -21.54
C GLU A 90 -16.57 10.59 -21.32
N GLU A 91 -16.57 9.47 -22.04
CA GLU A 91 -17.63 8.47 -21.91
C GLU A 91 -17.63 7.79 -20.54
N GLY A 92 -16.46 7.61 -19.94
CA GLY A 92 -16.33 7.08 -18.57
C GLY A 92 -17.00 7.96 -17.52
N LEU A 93 -17.08 9.27 -17.76
CA LEU A 93 -17.57 10.25 -16.78
C LEU A 93 -19.11 10.38 -16.75
N LYS A 94 -19.84 9.67 -17.63
CA LYS A 94 -21.30 9.83 -17.80
C LYS A 94 -22.10 9.43 -16.55
N GLU A 95 -21.59 8.49 -15.74
CA GLU A 95 -22.26 8.02 -14.52
C GLU A 95 -22.02 8.92 -13.28
N ASP A 96 -20.99 9.77 -13.31
CA ASP A 96 -20.59 10.59 -12.14
C ASP A 96 -21.32 11.95 -12.09
N GLY A 97 -22.15 12.24 -13.10
CA GLY A 97 -22.98 13.45 -13.19
C GLY A 97 -22.25 14.66 -13.79
N PRO A 98 -22.94 15.82 -13.92
CA PRO A 98 -22.35 17.00 -14.55
C PRO A 98 -21.38 17.74 -13.61
N HIS A 99 -20.09 17.42 -13.71
CA HIS A 99 -18.99 18.20 -13.11
C HIS A 99 -18.75 19.52 -13.88
N GLY A 100 -18.32 20.57 -13.19
CA GLY A 100 -17.91 21.85 -13.80
C GLY A 100 -19.02 22.88 -14.08
N ARG A 101 -20.29 22.60 -13.71
CA ARG A 101 -21.42 23.55 -13.90
C ARG A 101 -21.42 24.75 -12.95
N ARG A 102 -20.71 24.65 -11.83
CA ARG A 102 -20.55 25.73 -10.86
C ARG A 102 -19.10 26.18 -10.88
N TYR A 103 -18.90 27.50 -10.86
CA TYR A 103 -17.60 28.12 -10.79
C TYR A 103 -17.70 29.35 -9.89
N GLU A 104 -16.56 29.71 -9.29
CA GLU A 104 -16.45 30.88 -8.44
C GLU A 104 -16.34 32.17 -9.23
N SER A 105 -16.43 33.32 -8.54
CA SER A 105 -16.30 34.63 -9.18
C SER A 105 -14.92 34.87 -9.82
N TRP A 106 -14.83 35.82 -10.76
CA TRP A 106 -13.54 36.22 -11.32
C TRP A 106 -12.54 36.67 -10.24
N GLN A 107 -13.04 37.37 -9.22
CA GLN A 107 -12.22 37.87 -8.12
C GLN A 107 -11.60 36.73 -7.30
N TYR A 108 -12.35 35.65 -7.06
CA TYR A 108 -11.83 34.45 -6.39
C TYR A 108 -10.65 33.84 -7.15
N TYR A 109 -10.77 33.66 -8.47
CA TYR A 109 -9.66 33.09 -9.25
C TYR A 109 -8.43 33.99 -9.30
N GLN A 110 -8.63 35.31 -9.19
CA GLN A 110 -7.55 36.27 -9.18
C GLN A 110 -6.84 36.32 -7.81
N GLN A 111 -7.58 36.31 -6.71
CA GLN A 111 -7.07 36.61 -5.37
C GLN A 111 -6.89 35.37 -4.48
N ASP A 112 -7.81 34.40 -4.57
CA ASP A 112 -7.93 33.32 -3.59
C ASP A 112 -7.49 31.95 -4.12
N PHE A 113 -7.60 31.74 -5.44
CA PHE A 113 -7.27 30.47 -6.06
C PHE A 113 -5.75 30.24 -6.17
N GLY A 114 -5.30 29.09 -5.66
CA GLY A 114 -3.90 28.69 -5.78
C GLY A 114 -2.95 29.57 -4.98
N ILE A 115 -3.27 29.83 -3.70
CA ILE A 115 -2.52 30.72 -2.79
C ILE A 115 -1.00 30.48 -2.85
N TYR A 116 -0.57 29.22 -2.94
CA TYR A 116 0.84 28.81 -2.94
C TYR A 116 1.33 28.20 -4.26
N ASP A 117 0.54 28.23 -5.33
CA ASP A 117 0.90 27.53 -6.59
C ASP A 117 2.10 28.16 -7.32
N ASP A 118 2.40 29.43 -7.01
CA ASP A 118 3.51 30.19 -7.55
C ASP A 118 4.76 30.20 -6.63
N ASP A 119 4.70 29.54 -5.47
CA ASP A 119 5.75 29.51 -4.44
C ASP A 119 6.47 28.14 -4.45
N PRO A 120 7.63 28.00 -5.13
CA PRO A 120 8.28 26.70 -5.31
C PRO A 120 8.78 26.07 -4.00
N GLU A 121 9.10 26.87 -3.00
CA GLU A 121 9.56 26.42 -1.67
C GLU A 121 8.41 25.82 -0.83
N ILE A 122 7.15 26.11 -1.18
CA ILE A 122 5.97 25.56 -0.50
C ILE A 122 5.46 24.35 -1.27
N ILE A 123 5.44 23.21 -0.60
CA ILE A 123 4.96 21.96 -1.17
C ILE A 123 3.45 21.87 -0.96
N THR A 124 2.68 22.07 -2.02
CA THR A 124 1.25 21.77 -2.00
C THR A 124 1.06 20.26 -1.98
N LEU A 125 0.33 19.75 -0.98
CA LEU A 125 0.18 18.33 -0.73
C LEU A 125 -1.29 17.92 -0.93
N SER A 126 -1.54 16.99 -1.86
CA SER A 126 -2.79 16.24 -1.92
C SER A 126 -2.84 15.17 -0.81
N ARG A 127 -3.98 14.48 -0.66
CA ARG A 127 -4.06 13.27 0.18
C ARG A 127 -2.96 12.25 -0.13
N VAL A 128 -2.62 12.08 -1.42
CA VAL A 128 -1.65 11.08 -1.87
C VAL A 128 -0.23 11.55 -1.64
N ASP A 129 0.08 12.80 -1.98
CA ASP A 129 1.40 13.37 -1.73
C ASP A 129 1.74 13.34 -0.23
N PHE A 130 0.74 13.61 0.61
CA PHE A 130 0.87 13.56 2.06
C PHE A 130 1.20 12.15 2.57
N GLU A 131 0.46 11.14 2.12
CA GLU A 131 0.70 9.73 2.49
C GLU A 131 2.08 9.25 2.02
N GLN A 132 2.56 9.70 0.85
CA GLN A 132 3.85 9.28 0.29
C GLN A 132 5.06 10.01 0.89
N SER A 133 4.92 11.31 1.16
CA SER A 133 6.08 12.18 1.47
C SER A 133 6.18 12.56 2.95
N VAL A 134 5.06 12.51 3.68
CA VAL A 134 4.98 12.98 5.07
C VAL A 134 4.80 11.82 6.05
N GLU A 135 3.89 10.89 5.76
CA GLU A 135 3.63 9.76 6.66
C GLU A 135 4.75 8.71 6.55
N GLY A 136 5.42 8.44 7.67
CA GLY A 136 6.39 7.33 7.76
C GLY A 136 7.79 7.59 7.20
N THR A 137 8.06 8.77 6.62
CA THR A 137 9.38 9.13 6.06
C THR A 137 10.41 9.54 7.13
N GLY A 138 9.95 9.95 8.30
CA GLY A 138 10.82 10.44 9.39
C GLY A 138 11.39 11.84 9.15
N GLU A 139 11.18 12.42 7.97
CA GLU A 139 11.57 13.80 7.65
C GLU A 139 10.81 14.81 8.51
N LEU A 140 11.46 15.92 8.83
CA LEU A 140 10.84 17.02 9.56
C LEU A 140 10.05 17.90 8.60
N TRP A 141 8.73 17.88 8.74
CA TRP A 141 7.81 18.73 7.97
C TRP A 141 7.12 19.75 8.85
N PHE A 142 6.89 20.94 8.32
CA PHE A 142 5.99 21.93 8.90
C PHE A 142 4.90 22.31 7.89
N ILE A 143 3.66 21.97 8.21
CA ILE A 143 2.56 21.97 7.24
C ILE A 143 1.46 22.94 7.67
N ASN A 144 1.06 23.81 6.74
CA ASN A 144 -0.07 24.71 6.88
C ASN A 144 -1.35 24.11 6.27
N TYR A 145 -2.30 23.75 7.12
CA TYR A 145 -3.64 23.34 6.73
C TYR A 145 -4.55 24.58 6.64
N TYR A 146 -4.97 24.91 5.43
CA TYR A 146 -5.72 26.14 5.15
C TYR A 146 -7.00 25.86 4.36
N SER A 147 -7.83 26.90 4.20
CA SER A 147 -8.97 26.91 3.27
C SER A 147 -8.90 28.20 2.45
N THR A 148 -9.38 28.17 1.21
CA THR A 148 -9.38 29.33 0.30
C THR A 148 -10.34 30.44 0.75
N HIS A 149 -11.38 30.11 1.52
CA HIS A 149 -12.37 31.07 2.03
C HIS A 149 -12.04 31.63 3.42
N CYS A 150 -10.81 31.45 3.88
CA CYS A 150 -10.38 31.80 5.24
C CYS A 150 -9.51 33.06 5.20
N SER A 151 -10.03 34.19 5.72
CA SER A 151 -9.29 35.46 5.79
C SER A 151 -7.97 35.32 6.56
N HIS A 152 -7.99 34.63 7.70
CA HIS A 152 -6.78 34.35 8.50
C HIS A 152 -5.72 33.53 7.75
N CYS A 153 -6.13 32.78 6.72
CA CYS A 153 -5.23 31.98 5.90
C CYS A 153 -4.53 32.88 4.87
N HIS A 154 -5.26 33.84 4.30
CA HIS A 154 -4.70 34.91 3.45
C HIS A 154 -3.76 35.82 4.24
N ASP A 155 -4.13 36.20 5.46
CA ASP A 155 -3.27 36.99 6.35
C ASP A 155 -1.95 36.27 6.66
N LEU A 156 -1.98 34.94 6.80
CA LEU A 156 -0.81 34.12 7.07
C LEU A 156 0.06 33.88 5.83
N ALA A 157 -0.51 33.90 4.62
CA ALA A 157 0.18 33.46 3.41
C ALA A 157 1.51 34.18 3.14
N PRO A 158 1.63 35.53 3.26
CA PRO A 158 2.93 36.21 3.11
C PRO A 158 3.96 35.73 4.13
N THR A 159 3.56 35.59 5.40
CA THR A 159 4.44 35.08 6.46
C THR A 159 4.88 33.64 6.17
N TRP A 160 3.97 32.80 5.66
CA TRP A 160 4.27 31.42 5.34
C TRP A 160 5.30 31.29 4.20
N ARG A 161 5.23 32.17 3.20
CA ARG A 161 6.26 32.27 2.13
C ARG A 161 7.62 32.68 2.70
N ASP A 162 7.65 33.62 3.62
CA ASP A 162 8.90 34.06 4.25
C ASP A 162 9.51 32.95 5.09
N VAL A 163 8.68 32.20 5.85
CA VAL A 163 9.11 31.00 6.57
C VAL A 163 9.65 29.93 5.63
N ALA A 164 8.98 29.71 4.49
CA ALA A 164 9.43 28.76 3.48
C ALA A 164 10.81 29.11 2.92
N ARG A 165 11.04 30.38 2.59
CA ARG A 165 12.35 30.88 2.13
C ARG A 165 13.42 30.82 3.21
N GLU A 166 13.08 31.14 4.46
CA GLU A 166 14.03 31.11 5.59
C GLU A 166 14.46 29.70 6.01
N LEU A 167 13.63 28.70 5.76
CA LEU A 167 13.86 27.29 6.12
C LEU A 167 14.11 26.38 4.91
N GLU A 168 14.23 26.96 3.72
CA GLU A 168 14.52 26.24 2.48
C GLU A 168 15.79 25.40 2.65
N GLY A 169 15.72 24.08 2.40
CA GLY A 169 16.83 23.14 2.57
C GLY A 169 17.12 22.74 4.03
N VAL A 170 16.42 23.29 5.02
CA VAL A 170 16.55 22.92 6.45
C VAL A 170 15.47 21.94 6.86
N ILE A 171 14.21 22.27 6.56
CA ILE A 171 13.05 21.40 6.77
C ILE A 171 12.09 21.52 5.58
N ARG A 172 11.16 20.57 5.47
CA ARG A 172 10.13 20.62 4.42
C ARG A 172 8.98 21.52 4.85
N ILE A 173 8.58 22.45 3.98
CA ILE A 173 7.45 23.35 4.24
C ILE A 173 6.30 22.99 3.32
N GLY A 174 5.17 22.58 3.90
CA GLY A 174 4.01 22.09 3.18
C GLY A 174 2.78 22.98 3.33
N ALA A 175 1.82 22.82 2.42
CA ALA A 175 0.49 23.41 2.51
C ALA A 175 -0.56 22.41 2.02
N VAL A 176 -1.65 22.27 2.76
CA VAL A 176 -2.79 21.41 2.43
C VAL A 176 -4.03 22.29 2.32
N ASN A 177 -4.68 22.28 1.16
CA ASN A 177 -5.98 22.93 0.99
C ASN A 177 -7.10 22.01 1.45
N CYS A 178 -7.69 22.31 2.60
CA CYS A 178 -8.75 21.49 3.20
C CYS A 178 -10.10 21.58 2.48
N GLU A 179 -10.27 22.54 1.56
CA GLU A 179 -11.44 22.57 0.67
C GLU A 179 -11.34 21.48 -0.39
N ASP A 180 -10.16 21.31 -0.98
CA ASP A 180 -9.89 20.29 -2.00
C ASP A 180 -9.82 18.89 -1.34
N ASP A 181 -9.18 18.78 -0.17
CA ASP A 181 -8.88 17.50 0.52
C ASP A 181 -9.46 17.42 1.94
N TRP A 182 -10.78 17.64 2.08
CA TRP A 182 -11.45 17.64 3.40
C TRP A 182 -11.26 16.33 4.19
N GLN A 183 -11.16 15.19 3.50
CA GLN A 183 -10.95 13.88 4.12
C GLN A 183 -9.58 13.78 4.80
N LEU A 184 -8.52 14.29 4.14
CA LEU A 184 -7.19 14.35 4.71
C LEU A 184 -7.21 15.23 5.96
N CYS A 185 -7.76 16.44 5.87
CA CYS A 185 -7.82 17.37 6.99
C CYS A 185 -8.60 16.80 8.19
N ARG A 186 -9.73 16.14 7.95
CA ARG A 186 -10.51 15.47 9.01
C ARG A 186 -9.71 14.32 9.65
N ARG A 187 -9.04 13.49 8.86
CA ARG A 187 -8.18 12.39 9.36
C ARG A 187 -7.02 12.94 10.20
N GLN A 188 -6.45 14.06 9.79
CA GLN A 188 -5.38 14.73 10.54
C GLN A 188 -5.90 15.50 11.78
N GLY A 189 -7.21 15.53 12.03
CA GLY A 189 -7.82 16.19 13.19
C GLY A 189 -7.89 17.70 13.06
N ILE A 190 -7.98 18.22 11.84
CA ILE A 190 -8.04 19.64 11.54
C ILE A 190 -9.49 20.10 11.45
N PHE A 191 -9.88 21.01 12.34
CA PHE A 191 -11.25 21.56 12.43
C PHE A 191 -11.28 23.10 12.42
N SER A 192 -10.13 23.75 12.24
CA SER A 192 -9.99 25.22 12.28
C SER A 192 -8.86 25.65 11.34
N TYR A 193 -9.02 26.77 10.64
CA TYR A 193 -8.04 27.24 9.66
C TYR A 193 -7.48 28.65 9.99
N PRO A 194 -6.20 28.92 9.70
CA PRO A 194 -5.18 27.92 9.38
C PRO A 194 -4.77 27.13 10.63
N SER A 195 -4.38 25.87 10.45
CA SER A 195 -3.75 25.03 11.49
C SER A 195 -2.35 24.63 11.04
N LEU A 196 -1.36 24.81 11.92
CA LEU A 196 0.04 24.55 11.62
C LEU A 196 0.52 23.34 12.44
N LEU A 197 1.02 22.30 11.77
CA LEU A 197 1.46 21.05 12.42
C LEU A 197 2.87 20.66 11.98
N PHE A 198 3.66 20.17 12.94
CA PHE A 198 4.95 19.53 12.70
C PHE A 198 4.83 18.00 12.61
N TYR A 199 5.51 17.39 11.67
CA TYR A 199 5.65 15.93 11.53
C TYR A 199 7.12 15.51 11.68
N PRO A 200 7.41 14.28 12.14
CA PRO A 200 6.49 13.14 12.35
C PRO A 200 5.70 13.15 13.66
N GLN A 201 5.99 14.06 14.61
CA GLN A 201 5.38 14.04 15.95
C GLN A 201 3.89 14.44 15.96
N LYS A 202 3.38 14.98 14.85
CA LYS A 202 2.03 15.54 14.72
C LYS A 202 1.74 16.60 15.80
N GLU A 203 2.74 17.45 16.07
CA GLU A 203 2.65 18.49 17.07
C GLU A 203 1.99 19.74 16.49
N LYS A 204 0.86 20.17 17.07
CA LYS A 204 0.16 21.40 16.64
C LYS A 204 0.84 22.64 17.22
N TYR A 205 1.24 23.57 16.36
CA TYR A 205 1.79 24.86 16.77
C TYR A 205 0.68 25.82 17.23
N GLN A 206 0.85 26.41 18.41
CA GLN A 206 -0.11 27.34 19.03
C GLN A 206 0.49 28.72 19.35
N GLY A 207 1.75 28.96 18.99
CA GLY A 207 2.43 30.22 19.27
C GLY A 207 2.06 31.35 18.31
N GLN A 208 2.78 32.47 18.43
CA GLN A 208 2.62 33.61 17.52
C GLN A 208 2.99 33.22 16.08
N ARG A 209 2.23 33.72 15.11
CA ARG A 209 2.44 33.41 13.69
C ARG A 209 3.28 34.48 13.00
N THR A 210 4.41 34.85 13.59
CA THR A 210 5.41 35.71 12.97
C THR A 210 6.51 34.84 12.35
N VAL A 211 7.22 35.35 11.34
CA VAL A 211 8.34 34.63 10.70
C VAL A 211 9.34 34.15 11.75
N GLU A 212 9.76 35.05 12.65
CA GLU A 212 10.74 34.72 13.68
C GLU A 212 10.28 33.61 14.62
N ALA A 213 9.04 33.67 15.14
CA ALA A 213 8.53 32.67 16.07
C ALA A 213 8.41 31.28 15.42
N LEU A 214 7.93 31.24 14.17
CA LEU A 214 7.78 30.01 13.40
C LEU A 214 9.15 29.39 13.06
N VAL A 215 10.10 30.20 12.58
CA VAL A 215 11.47 29.75 12.27
C VAL A 215 12.18 29.25 13.53
N ASN A 216 12.11 29.97 14.64
CA ASN A 216 12.74 29.54 15.89
C ASN A 216 12.18 28.20 16.36
N ARG A 217 10.85 28.03 16.33
CA ARG A 217 10.22 26.77 16.73
C ARG A 217 10.65 25.62 15.83
N ALA A 218 10.71 25.83 14.51
CA ALA A 218 11.19 24.81 13.58
C ALA A 218 12.63 24.39 13.88
N LEU A 219 13.53 25.35 14.11
CA LEU A 219 14.95 25.08 14.39
C LEU A 219 15.18 24.35 15.73
N GLU A 220 14.27 24.47 16.70
CA GLU A 220 14.35 23.68 17.95
C GLU A 220 14.11 22.19 17.74
N LEU A 221 13.38 21.81 16.67
CA LEU A 221 13.07 20.42 16.32
C LEU A 221 14.16 19.80 15.43
N VAL A 222 14.96 20.64 14.76
CA VAL A 222 16.07 20.22 13.91
C VAL A 222 17.17 19.59 14.75
N LYS A 223 17.45 18.32 14.50
CA LYS A 223 18.54 17.59 15.15
C LYS A 223 19.74 17.59 14.22
N VAL A 224 20.80 18.30 14.60
CA VAL A 224 22.03 18.41 13.83
C VAL A 224 23.25 18.29 14.73
N ASP A 225 24.30 17.70 14.18
CA ASP A 225 25.61 17.68 14.82
C ASP A 225 26.29 19.03 14.61
N PHE A 226 26.50 19.73 15.72
CA PHE A 226 27.08 21.06 15.74
C PHE A 226 28.16 21.13 16.83
N TYR A 227 29.40 21.39 16.42
CA TYR A 227 30.57 21.26 17.27
C TYR A 227 31.04 22.62 17.79
N ASN A 228 31.11 22.78 19.11
CA ASN A 228 31.86 23.86 19.72
C ASN A 228 33.30 23.39 19.96
N LEU A 229 34.21 23.80 19.07
CA LEU A 229 35.57 23.29 19.01
C LEU A 229 36.44 23.96 20.08
N ARG A 230 36.98 23.14 20.98
CA ARG A 230 37.82 23.58 22.10
C ARG A 230 39.24 23.11 21.94
N SER A 231 40.19 23.94 22.37
CA SER A 231 41.62 23.68 22.23
C SER A 231 42.05 22.33 22.80
N SER A 232 41.46 21.93 23.93
CA SER A 232 41.80 20.67 24.63
C SER A 232 41.42 19.41 23.86
N LYS A 233 40.36 19.44 23.05
CA LYS A 233 39.84 18.28 22.31
C LYS A 233 39.97 18.39 20.80
N PHE A 234 40.47 19.51 20.30
CA PHE A 234 40.49 19.82 18.86
C PHE A 234 41.07 18.68 18.02
N LYS A 235 42.23 18.13 18.41
CA LYS A 235 42.85 17.02 17.66
C LYS A 235 42.02 15.73 17.70
N GLU A 236 41.44 15.41 18.86
CA GLU A 236 40.60 14.21 19.04
C GLU A 236 39.32 14.33 18.21
N THR A 237 38.61 15.47 18.31
CA THR A 237 37.39 15.73 17.55
C THR A 237 37.61 15.68 16.04
N LEU A 238 38.73 16.22 15.55
CA LEU A 238 39.07 16.13 14.13
C LEU A 238 39.42 14.70 13.70
N ALA A 239 40.07 13.90 14.56
CA ALA A 239 40.48 12.54 14.24
C ALA A 239 39.31 11.53 14.28
N GLU A 240 38.32 11.77 15.14
CA GLU A 240 37.09 10.97 15.25
C GLU A 240 36.15 11.15 14.06
N ASN A 241 36.37 12.17 13.24
CA ASN A 241 35.48 12.57 12.17
C ASN A 241 36.14 12.50 10.79
N SER A 242 35.59 11.65 9.91
CA SER A 242 36.13 11.47 8.55
C SER A 242 35.56 12.46 7.51
N LEU A 243 34.58 13.29 7.88
CA LEU A 243 33.97 14.26 6.96
C LEU A 243 34.81 15.54 6.83
N PRO A 244 34.66 16.30 5.74
CA PRO A 244 35.10 17.68 5.65
C PRO A 244 34.56 18.55 6.80
N TRP A 245 35.20 19.69 7.03
CA TRP A 245 34.86 20.62 8.12
C TRP A 245 34.53 22.01 7.58
N LEU A 246 33.41 22.57 8.01
CA LEU A 246 33.11 24.00 7.90
C LEU A 246 33.28 24.61 9.28
N ILE A 247 34.29 25.46 9.47
CA ILE A 247 34.60 26.07 10.77
C ILE A 247 34.42 27.58 10.66
N THR A 248 33.61 28.14 11.55
CA THR A 248 33.52 29.60 11.73
C THR A 248 34.28 30.03 12.97
N PHE A 249 35.10 31.07 12.83
CA PHE A 249 35.89 31.69 13.88
C PHE A 249 35.20 32.99 14.28
N CYS A 250 34.99 33.18 15.57
CA CYS A 250 34.33 34.36 16.12
C CYS A 250 35.23 35.00 17.19
N GLY A 251 35.81 36.16 16.90
CA GLY A 251 36.62 36.95 17.81
C GLY A 251 36.34 38.45 17.65
N GLU A 252 37.07 39.30 18.38
CA GLU A 252 36.88 40.75 18.33
C GLU A 252 37.14 41.35 16.93
N GLY A 253 36.18 42.15 16.45
CA GLY A 253 36.38 43.06 15.31
C GLY A 253 36.02 42.53 13.91
N GLY A 254 35.45 41.32 13.79
CA GLY A 254 35.01 40.79 12.49
C GLY A 254 33.74 39.94 12.54
N ASP A 255 33.14 39.73 11.37
CA ASP A 255 31.89 38.98 11.22
C ASP A 255 32.12 37.45 11.22
N CYS A 256 31.17 36.71 11.78
CA CYS A 256 31.16 35.25 11.79
C CYS A 256 29.71 34.70 11.73
N LEU A 257 29.53 33.40 11.51
CA LEU A 257 28.19 32.83 11.45
C LEU A 257 27.56 32.77 12.85
N GLY A 258 26.37 33.37 12.98
CA GLY A 258 25.56 33.24 14.18
C GLY A 258 25.12 31.79 14.44
N LYS A 259 24.78 31.49 15.69
CA LYS A 259 24.36 30.13 16.10
C LYS A 259 23.20 29.58 15.26
N LYS A 260 22.17 30.41 14.97
CA LYS A 260 21.01 29.99 14.15
C LYS A 260 21.44 29.66 12.72
N THR A 261 22.29 30.48 12.12
CA THR A 261 22.85 30.23 10.77
C THR A 261 23.64 28.93 10.73
N CYS A 262 24.48 28.67 11.74
CA CYS A 262 25.21 27.41 11.83
C CYS A 262 24.29 26.20 11.90
N VAL A 263 23.20 26.26 12.68
CA VAL A 263 22.20 25.18 12.74
C VAL A 263 21.55 24.95 11.38
N LYS A 264 21.17 26.02 10.66
CA LYS A 264 20.61 25.92 9.31
C LYS A 264 21.60 25.27 8.34
N VAL A 265 22.87 25.73 8.33
CA VAL A 265 23.91 25.17 7.46
C VAL A 265 24.19 23.71 7.80
N ALA A 266 24.28 23.36 9.08
CA ALA A 266 24.47 21.99 9.53
C ALA A 266 23.31 21.07 9.10
N ALA A 267 22.08 21.59 9.07
CA ALA A 267 20.93 20.84 8.56
C ALA A 267 21.00 20.62 7.05
N MET A 268 21.27 21.69 6.29
CA MET A 268 21.42 21.62 4.83
C MET A 268 22.54 20.68 4.39
N LEU A 269 23.61 20.59 5.17
CA LEU A 269 24.81 19.79 4.88
C LEU A 269 24.93 18.54 5.78
N SER A 270 23.81 18.11 6.38
CA SER A 270 23.79 16.96 7.28
C SER A 270 24.43 15.74 6.63
N GLU A 271 25.26 15.02 7.38
CA GLU A 271 26.03 13.83 6.95
C GLU A 271 27.11 14.07 5.86
N LEU A 272 27.25 15.31 5.38
CA LEU A 272 28.22 15.65 4.33
C LEU A 272 29.43 16.39 4.90
N VAL A 273 29.19 17.33 5.81
CA VAL A 273 30.23 18.22 6.35
C VAL A 273 29.96 18.47 7.83
N ASN A 274 31.01 18.40 8.64
CA ASN A 274 30.93 18.79 10.05
C ASN A 274 30.90 20.31 10.16
N VAL A 275 29.95 20.86 10.91
CA VAL A 275 29.87 22.30 11.17
C VAL A 275 30.39 22.59 12.57
N GLY A 276 31.44 23.40 12.65
CA GLY A 276 32.13 23.75 13.89
C GLY A 276 32.20 25.26 14.12
N THR A 277 32.25 25.65 15.40
CA THR A 277 32.53 27.05 15.80
C THR A 277 33.71 27.12 16.75
N VAL A 278 34.49 28.18 16.64
CA VAL A 278 35.59 28.52 17.54
C VAL A 278 35.37 29.94 18.04
N ASN A 279 35.27 30.10 19.36
CA ASN A 279 35.30 31.43 19.98
C ASN A 279 36.76 31.83 20.22
N CYS A 280 37.31 32.74 19.43
CA CYS A 280 38.73 33.10 19.47
C CYS A 280 39.14 33.86 20.73
N ASP A 281 38.20 34.51 21.42
CA ASP A 281 38.46 35.17 22.70
C ASP A 281 38.75 34.14 23.80
N LYS A 282 38.13 32.96 23.73
CA LYS A 282 38.30 31.86 24.69
C LYS A 282 39.32 30.82 24.23
N GLU A 283 39.40 30.57 22.92
CA GLU A 283 40.14 29.46 22.31
C GLU A 283 41.28 29.97 21.42
N ALA A 284 42.03 30.98 21.90
CA ALA A 284 43.09 31.66 21.16
C ALA A 284 44.17 30.71 20.60
N SER A 285 44.34 29.52 21.18
CA SER A 285 45.33 28.56 20.68
C SER A 285 44.95 27.94 19.33
N ILE A 286 43.67 27.65 19.08
CA ILE A 286 43.19 27.16 17.79
C ILE A 286 43.29 28.29 16.76
N CYS A 287 42.80 29.47 17.12
CA CYS A 287 42.78 30.64 16.25
C CYS A 287 44.19 31.07 15.81
N LYS A 288 45.18 31.06 16.72
CA LYS A 288 46.59 31.28 16.36
C LYS A 288 47.17 30.17 15.50
N LYS A 289 46.77 28.91 15.72
CA LYS A 289 47.27 27.77 14.96
C LYS A 289 46.79 27.79 13.50
N LEU A 290 45.54 28.18 13.27
CA LEU A 290 44.96 28.29 11.93
C LEU A 290 45.10 29.69 11.33
N ASP A 291 45.58 30.65 12.12
CA ASP A 291 45.79 32.06 11.76
C ASP A 291 44.51 32.81 11.35
N HIS A 292 43.43 32.57 12.09
CA HIS A 292 42.12 33.20 11.90
C HIS A 292 41.59 33.78 13.20
N GLN A 293 41.14 35.03 13.18
CA GLN A 293 40.46 35.68 14.31
C GLN A 293 38.95 35.81 14.09
N HIS A 294 38.51 35.82 12.83
CA HIS A 294 37.10 35.86 12.42
C HIS A 294 36.94 35.16 11.06
N GLY A 295 35.71 35.00 10.57
CA GLY A 295 35.43 34.43 9.25
C GLY A 295 35.00 32.97 9.25
N THR A 296 34.72 32.42 8.07
CA THR A 296 34.20 31.06 7.89
C THR A 296 34.99 30.35 6.82
N TYR A 297 35.47 29.14 7.13
CA TYR A 297 36.41 28.42 6.28
C TYR A 297 35.98 26.96 6.12
N TYR A 298 35.97 26.50 4.89
CA TYR A 298 35.78 25.10 4.55
C TYR A 298 37.14 24.40 4.41
N TYR A 299 37.23 23.20 4.98
CA TYR A 299 38.40 22.34 4.97
C TYR A 299 38.01 20.95 4.46
N LYS A 300 38.80 20.42 3.52
CA LYS A 300 38.61 19.05 3.01
C LYS A 300 38.86 18.01 4.12
N ALA A 301 38.25 16.84 3.98
CA ALA A 301 38.37 15.74 4.95
C ALA A 301 39.84 15.45 5.31
N GLY A 302 40.13 15.38 6.61
CA GLY A 302 41.48 15.14 7.14
C GLY A 302 42.51 16.27 6.93
N LYS A 303 42.11 17.41 6.35
CA LYS A 303 43.02 18.51 5.95
C LYS A 303 42.72 19.84 6.64
N VAL A 304 42.52 19.83 7.96
CA VAL A 304 42.22 21.05 8.74
C VAL A 304 43.51 21.79 9.15
N TYR A 305 44.07 22.50 8.19
CA TYR A 305 45.23 23.40 8.34
C TYR A 305 45.16 24.50 7.28
N LYS A 306 45.86 25.62 7.54
CA LYS A 306 45.69 26.89 6.82
C LYS A 306 45.85 26.77 5.30
N GLU A 307 46.77 25.93 4.82
CA GLU A 307 47.07 25.83 3.40
C GLU A 307 45.98 25.13 2.56
N ASN A 308 44.98 24.51 3.20
CA ASN A 308 43.92 23.74 2.54
C ASN A 308 42.51 24.27 2.81
N GLU A 309 42.41 25.54 3.15
CA GLU A 309 41.15 26.19 3.44
C GLU A 309 40.57 26.93 2.25
N MET A 310 39.24 27.03 2.23
CA MET A 310 38.49 27.90 1.34
C MET A 310 37.67 28.85 2.20
N GLU A 311 37.94 30.15 2.10
CA GLU A 311 37.13 31.17 2.77
C GLU A 311 35.75 31.28 2.12
N ILE A 312 34.72 31.36 2.97
CA ILE A 312 33.34 31.63 2.57
C ILE A 312 32.95 32.98 3.18
N THR A 313 32.72 33.96 2.31
CA THR A 313 32.48 35.35 2.71
C THR A 313 31.02 35.66 3.02
N SER A 314 30.06 34.86 2.55
CA SER A 314 28.65 35.05 2.86
C SER A 314 28.33 34.62 4.29
N LEU A 315 27.42 35.35 4.93
CA LEU A 315 26.87 35.04 6.25
C LEU A 315 25.47 34.42 6.16
N TYR A 316 24.93 34.26 4.95
CA TYR A 316 23.62 33.65 4.72
C TYR A 316 23.75 32.13 4.58
N ALA A 317 22.90 31.39 5.31
CA ALA A 317 23.01 29.93 5.39
C ALA A 317 22.97 29.25 4.01
N LYS A 318 22.07 29.69 3.12
CA LYS A 318 21.91 29.13 1.78
C LYS A 318 23.17 29.31 0.93
N ASP A 319 23.74 30.51 0.93
CA ASP A 319 24.96 30.81 0.17
C ASP A 319 26.15 29.99 0.70
N VAL A 320 26.27 29.87 2.02
CA VAL A 320 27.31 29.05 2.66
C VAL A 320 27.16 27.59 2.27
N ALA A 321 25.95 27.04 2.37
CA ALA A 321 25.69 25.65 1.98
C ALA A 321 25.94 25.43 0.48
N THR A 322 25.54 26.38 -0.37
CA THR A 322 25.79 26.36 -1.83
C THR A 322 27.29 26.35 -2.13
N ALA A 323 28.07 27.23 -1.49
CA ALA A 323 29.52 27.27 -1.66
C ALA A 323 30.18 25.94 -1.27
N VAL A 324 29.73 25.32 -0.17
CA VAL A 324 30.23 24.01 0.25
C VAL A 324 29.82 22.89 -0.71
N MET A 325 28.58 22.89 -1.21
CA MET A 325 28.11 21.90 -2.18
C MET A 325 28.87 21.96 -3.50
N HIS A 326 29.37 23.13 -3.91
CA HIS A 326 30.22 23.25 -5.09
C HIS A 326 31.56 22.53 -4.94
N GLU A 327 32.06 22.36 -3.71
CA GLU A 327 33.29 21.62 -3.40
C GLU A 327 33.06 20.11 -3.28
N LEU A 328 31.82 19.65 -3.18
CA LEU A 328 31.50 18.22 -3.18
C LEU A 328 31.76 17.61 -4.57
N PRO A 329 32.22 16.35 -4.63
CA PRO A 329 32.38 15.66 -5.90
C PRO A 329 31.02 15.56 -6.62
N ASP A 330 30.99 15.90 -7.90
CA ASP A 330 29.81 15.64 -8.73
C ASP A 330 29.74 14.15 -9.09
N MET A 331 28.57 13.71 -9.57
CA MET A 331 28.38 12.38 -10.12
C MET A 331 29.33 12.13 -11.30
N GLU A 332 29.87 10.93 -11.38
CA GLU A 332 30.72 10.53 -12.51
C GLU A 332 29.90 10.59 -13.81
N VAL A 333 30.42 11.25 -14.84
CA VAL A 333 29.79 11.23 -16.16
C VAL A 333 30.17 9.92 -16.84
N ILE A 334 29.20 9.03 -16.97
CA ILE A 334 29.38 7.68 -17.50
C ILE A 334 29.37 7.72 -19.02
N ASP A 335 30.35 7.06 -19.64
CA ASP A 335 30.38 6.89 -21.09
C ASP A 335 29.51 5.72 -21.57
N LYS A 336 29.35 5.59 -22.90
CA LYS A 336 28.49 4.55 -23.47
C LYS A 336 28.95 3.13 -23.10
N ALA A 337 30.25 2.87 -23.09
CA ALA A 337 30.79 1.53 -22.83
C ALA A 337 30.56 1.11 -21.37
N THR A 338 30.74 2.04 -20.44
CA THR A 338 30.48 1.82 -19.02
C THR A 338 28.99 1.60 -18.78
N LEU A 339 28.10 2.38 -19.43
CA LEU A 339 26.65 2.16 -19.30
C LEU A 339 26.22 0.80 -19.87
N GLU A 340 26.79 0.38 -21.00
CA GLU A 340 26.53 -0.96 -21.57
C GLU A 340 26.93 -2.08 -20.60
N ASP A 341 27.99 -1.90 -19.82
CA ASP A 341 28.38 -2.85 -18.78
C ASP A 341 27.43 -2.82 -17.57
N VAL A 342 27.08 -1.61 -17.10
CA VAL A 342 26.14 -1.40 -15.99
C VAL A 342 24.79 -2.06 -16.25
N VAL A 343 24.30 -2.08 -17.48
CA VAL A 343 22.99 -2.66 -17.84
C VAL A 343 22.98 -4.19 -17.79
N LYS A 344 24.14 -4.87 -17.86
CA LYS A 344 24.20 -6.34 -17.85
C LYS A 344 23.76 -6.96 -16.53
N LYS A 345 22.95 -8.02 -16.60
CA LYS A 345 22.35 -8.65 -15.41
C LYS A 345 23.34 -9.44 -14.53
N ASP A 346 24.57 -9.70 -14.97
CA ASP A 346 25.60 -10.49 -14.26
C ASP A 346 26.64 -9.63 -13.52
N ARG A 347 26.35 -8.34 -13.32
CA ARG A 347 27.19 -7.39 -12.56
C ARG A 347 27.39 -7.80 -11.11
N MET A 348 28.43 -7.28 -10.46
CA MET A 348 28.74 -7.54 -9.05
C MET A 348 28.43 -6.35 -8.14
N GLU A 349 28.22 -5.18 -8.72
CA GLU A 349 28.08 -3.91 -8.01
C GLU A 349 26.75 -3.24 -8.38
N SER A 350 26.18 -2.50 -7.44
CA SER A 350 24.97 -1.72 -7.65
C SER A 350 25.31 -0.30 -8.11
N TRP A 351 24.57 0.19 -9.09
CA TRP A 351 24.75 1.50 -9.70
C TRP A 351 23.45 2.31 -9.67
N LEU A 352 23.50 3.52 -9.13
CA LEU A 352 22.47 4.53 -9.35
C LEU A 352 22.87 5.39 -10.56
N ILE A 353 22.05 5.36 -11.61
CA ILE A 353 22.28 6.18 -12.82
C ILE A 353 21.23 7.28 -12.92
N HIS A 354 21.69 8.51 -12.97
CA HIS A 354 20.89 9.69 -13.27
C HIS A 354 20.93 10.00 -14.78
N PHE A 355 19.82 9.73 -15.46
CA PHE A 355 19.64 10.00 -16.88
C PHE A 355 19.10 11.42 -17.11
N VAL A 356 19.74 12.16 -18.01
CA VAL A 356 19.41 13.56 -18.33
C VAL A 356 19.46 13.82 -19.84
N GLU A 357 18.85 14.92 -20.27
CA GLU A 357 19.05 15.48 -21.62
C GLU A 357 19.90 16.75 -21.57
N GLY A 358 21.13 16.65 -22.06
CA GLY A 358 22.07 17.76 -22.19
C GLY A 358 22.61 18.25 -20.85
N SER A 359 23.41 19.32 -20.90
CA SER A 359 24.06 19.92 -19.73
C SER A 359 23.15 20.88 -18.95
N GLY A 360 21.82 20.70 -19.01
CA GLY A 360 20.84 21.60 -18.40
C GLY A 360 21.13 21.90 -16.93
N GLN A 361 20.66 23.07 -16.45
CA GLN A 361 20.95 23.66 -15.14
C GLN A 361 20.88 22.60 -14.03
N GLN A 362 22.05 22.13 -13.61
CA GLN A 362 22.19 20.98 -12.72
C GLN A 362 21.68 21.37 -11.34
N ASP A 363 20.78 20.56 -10.78
CA ASP A 363 20.38 20.73 -9.39
C ASP A 363 21.59 20.41 -8.50
N LEU A 364 22.14 21.47 -7.88
CA LEU A 364 23.32 21.39 -7.04
C LEU A 364 23.10 20.45 -5.85
N GLU A 365 21.86 20.32 -5.37
CA GLU A 365 21.50 19.40 -4.30
C GLU A 365 21.81 17.94 -4.65
N LEU A 366 21.76 17.55 -5.94
CA LEU A 366 22.06 16.18 -6.36
C LEU A 366 23.54 15.80 -6.21
N ARG A 367 24.45 16.77 -6.03
CA ARG A 367 25.87 16.50 -5.73
C ARG A 367 26.08 15.84 -4.37
N LYS A 368 25.05 15.80 -3.53
CA LYS A 368 25.07 15.08 -2.26
C LYS A 368 25.07 13.57 -2.46
N LEU A 369 24.52 13.07 -3.57
CA LEU A 369 24.29 11.63 -3.79
C LEU A 369 25.56 10.77 -3.68
N PRO A 370 26.70 11.07 -4.34
CA PRO A 370 27.91 10.26 -4.20
C PRO A 370 28.42 10.18 -2.76
N ALA A 371 28.26 11.26 -1.99
CA ALA A 371 28.69 11.31 -0.59
C ALA A 371 27.71 10.60 0.37
N MET A 372 26.42 10.54 0.04
CA MET A 372 25.38 9.84 0.80
C MET A 372 25.35 8.33 0.50
N LEU A 373 25.76 7.92 -0.70
CA LEU A 373 25.70 6.54 -1.19
C LEU A 373 27.11 5.95 -1.36
N ARG A 374 27.98 6.07 -0.34
CA ARG A 374 29.40 5.68 -0.42
C ARG A 374 29.64 4.20 -0.72
N ASP A 375 28.67 3.36 -0.39
CA ASP A 375 28.73 1.91 -0.62
C ASP A 375 28.25 1.50 -2.02
N TYR A 376 27.81 2.48 -2.84
CA TYR A 376 27.25 2.24 -4.17
C TYR A 376 27.89 3.16 -5.21
N ASN A 377 27.88 2.73 -6.46
CA ASN A 377 28.34 3.58 -7.55
C ASN A 377 27.23 4.54 -7.96
N VAL A 378 27.57 5.82 -8.17
CA VAL A 378 26.62 6.85 -8.58
C VAL A 378 27.17 7.58 -9.78
N GLY A 379 26.42 7.57 -10.89
CA GLY A 379 26.84 8.30 -12.08
C GLY A 379 25.70 8.89 -12.88
N ARG A 380 26.08 9.61 -13.93
CA ARG A 380 25.20 10.41 -14.79
C ARG A 380 25.38 9.97 -16.23
N ALA A 381 24.26 9.75 -16.93
CA ALA A 381 24.23 9.40 -18.34
C ALA A 381 23.47 10.48 -19.13
N ASP A 382 24.11 11.05 -20.17
CA ASP A 382 23.50 12.07 -21.03
C ASP A 382 22.91 11.44 -22.29
N CYS A 383 21.58 11.38 -22.36
CA CYS A 383 20.85 10.78 -23.46
C CYS A 383 20.88 11.60 -24.75
N THR A 384 21.38 12.84 -24.75
CA THR A 384 21.67 13.55 -26.01
C THR A 384 22.88 12.96 -26.73
N ILE A 385 23.82 12.38 -26.00
CA ILE A 385 25.03 11.75 -26.55
C ILE A 385 24.77 10.27 -26.86
N MET A 386 24.05 9.56 -25.98
CA MET A 386 23.83 8.11 -26.07
C MET A 386 22.36 7.71 -26.34
N GLY A 387 21.62 8.55 -27.07
CA GLY A 387 20.17 8.40 -27.26
C GLY A 387 19.70 7.03 -27.77
N GLY A 388 20.49 6.35 -28.61
CA GLY A 388 20.19 4.98 -29.05
C GLY A 388 20.09 3.98 -27.88
N LEU A 389 21.02 4.07 -26.92
CA LEU A 389 21.03 3.21 -25.73
C LEU A 389 19.92 3.61 -24.75
N CYS A 390 19.71 4.90 -24.52
CA CYS A 390 18.59 5.36 -23.66
C CYS A 390 17.23 4.94 -24.20
N ASN A 391 17.03 4.98 -25.53
CA ASN A 391 15.81 4.51 -26.17
C ASN A 391 15.61 3.00 -26.01
N GLN A 392 16.68 2.21 -26.13
CA GLN A 392 16.64 0.76 -25.87
C GLN A 392 16.30 0.46 -24.40
N LEU A 393 16.76 1.29 -23.47
CA LEU A 393 16.43 1.20 -22.05
C LEU A 393 15.05 1.78 -21.70
N HIS A 394 14.31 2.28 -22.70
CA HIS A 394 13.01 2.93 -22.53
C HIS A 394 13.02 4.16 -21.61
N VAL A 395 14.14 4.86 -21.54
CA VAL A 395 14.29 6.11 -20.78
C VAL A 395 13.89 7.27 -21.69
N HIS A 396 12.64 7.72 -21.57
CA HIS A 396 12.07 8.79 -22.39
C HIS A 396 11.62 10.02 -21.59
N LYS A 397 11.66 9.94 -20.25
CA LYS A 397 11.32 11.03 -19.35
C LYS A 397 12.59 11.49 -18.65
N PHE A 398 12.78 12.80 -18.54
CA PHE A 398 13.98 13.37 -17.94
C PHE A 398 13.63 14.45 -16.89
N PRO A 399 14.39 14.54 -15.79
CA PRO A 399 15.41 13.57 -15.35
C PRO A 399 14.77 12.24 -14.90
N THR A 400 15.54 11.14 -14.97
CA THR A 400 15.12 9.82 -14.46
C THR A 400 16.27 9.17 -13.69
N PHE A 401 15.97 8.52 -12.57
CA PHE A 401 16.93 7.74 -11.80
C PHE A 401 16.59 6.25 -11.89
N LEU A 402 17.55 5.43 -12.32
CA LEU A 402 17.46 3.97 -12.30
C LEU A 402 18.52 3.42 -11.35
N LEU A 403 18.09 2.53 -10.47
CA LEU A 403 18.97 1.69 -9.67
C LEU A 403 19.16 0.36 -10.40
N TYR A 404 20.38 0.09 -10.85
CA TYR A 404 20.82 -1.21 -11.32
C TYR A 404 21.42 -1.97 -10.14
N LYS A 405 20.83 -3.11 -9.78
CA LYS A 405 21.24 -3.90 -8.61
C LYS A 405 22.31 -4.91 -9.00
N ALA A 406 23.23 -5.23 -8.09
CA ALA A 406 24.26 -6.25 -8.28
C ALA A 406 23.67 -7.56 -8.86
N ASN A 407 22.57 -8.08 -8.33
CA ASN A 407 22.00 -9.36 -8.78
C ASN A 407 21.13 -9.29 -10.06
N GLY A 408 21.32 -8.28 -10.91
CA GLY A 408 20.69 -8.17 -12.23
C GLY A 408 19.32 -7.51 -12.29
N GLY A 409 18.66 -7.31 -11.15
CA GLY A 409 17.44 -6.51 -11.07
C GLY A 409 17.68 -5.03 -11.31
N GLN A 410 16.63 -4.30 -11.69
CA GLN A 410 16.64 -2.83 -11.77
C GLN A 410 15.34 -2.26 -11.21
N GLU A 411 15.41 -1.07 -10.62
CA GLU A 411 14.23 -0.31 -10.18
C GLU A 411 14.32 1.16 -10.60
N VAL A 412 13.21 1.73 -11.06
CA VAL A 412 13.08 3.16 -11.37
C VAL A 412 12.60 3.93 -10.15
N TYR A 413 13.14 5.12 -9.92
CA TYR A 413 12.63 6.06 -8.93
C TYR A 413 11.40 6.78 -9.47
N TYR A 414 10.26 6.63 -8.79
CA TYR A 414 8.97 7.20 -9.19
C TYR A 414 8.52 8.40 -8.36
N GLY A 415 9.37 8.91 -7.46
CA GLY A 415 9.01 10.05 -6.62
C GLY A 415 8.71 11.31 -7.43
N SER A 416 7.71 12.07 -7.00
CA SER A 416 7.27 13.30 -7.68
C SER A 416 8.33 14.41 -7.68
N ARG A 417 9.31 14.32 -6.77
CA ARG A 417 10.50 15.19 -6.70
C ARG A 417 11.74 14.32 -6.53
N ALA A 418 12.83 14.69 -7.17
CA ALA A 418 14.11 14.00 -7.04
C ALA A 418 15.07 14.83 -6.20
N THR A 419 14.89 14.81 -4.88
CA THR A 419 15.94 15.36 -3.99
C THR A 419 16.97 14.29 -3.67
N ALA A 420 18.19 14.69 -3.31
CA ALA A 420 19.25 13.74 -3.01
C ALA A 420 18.86 12.78 -1.87
N HIS A 421 18.14 13.26 -0.86
CA HIS A 421 17.68 12.43 0.25
C HIS A 421 16.65 11.39 -0.20
N ASP A 422 15.62 11.80 -0.93
CA ASP A 422 14.57 10.88 -1.39
C ASP A 422 15.14 9.79 -2.31
N VAL A 423 16.04 10.18 -3.22
CA VAL A 423 16.71 9.25 -4.13
C VAL A 423 17.65 8.31 -3.36
N ALA A 424 18.40 8.82 -2.37
CA ALA A 424 19.24 7.97 -1.53
C ALA A 424 18.43 6.98 -0.69
N ALA A 425 17.31 7.42 -0.10
CA ALA A 425 16.39 6.57 0.65
C ALA A 425 15.78 5.49 -0.25
N PHE A 426 15.40 5.84 -1.49
CA PHE A 426 14.96 4.88 -2.49
C PHE A 426 16.02 3.82 -2.79
N VAL A 427 17.30 4.22 -2.96
CA VAL A 427 18.39 3.28 -3.20
C VAL A 427 18.54 2.32 -2.02
N GLN A 428 18.60 2.85 -0.80
CA GLN A 428 18.74 2.05 0.42
C GLN A 428 17.56 1.08 0.63
N ASP A 429 16.33 1.52 0.34
CA ASP A 429 15.16 0.64 0.42
C ASP A 429 15.20 -0.44 -0.68
N SER A 430 15.64 -0.12 -1.89
CA SER A 430 15.43 -0.98 -3.06
C SER A 430 16.60 -1.93 -3.37
N VAL A 431 17.83 -1.58 -3.01
CA VAL A 431 19.04 -2.27 -3.50
C VAL A 431 19.09 -3.76 -3.19
N ASP A 432 18.65 -4.16 -2.00
CA ASP A 432 18.61 -5.57 -1.55
C ASP A 432 17.23 -6.22 -1.71
N VAL A 433 16.28 -5.54 -2.34
CA VAL A 433 14.94 -6.09 -2.58
C VAL A 433 14.98 -6.99 -3.83
N PRO A 434 14.47 -8.23 -3.75
CA PRO A 434 14.31 -9.11 -4.92
C PRO A 434 13.07 -8.69 -5.73
N LEU A 435 13.12 -7.49 -6.30
CA LEU A 435 12.10 -6.89 -7.16
C LEU A 435 12.77 -6.31 -8.41
N GLU A 436 12.14 -6.48 -9.58
CA GLU A 436 12.67 -6.00 -10.85
C GLU A 436 11.61 -5.25 -11.65
N ASN A 437 11.96 -4.14 -12.30
CA ASN A 437 11.16 -3.62 -13.40
C ASN A 437 11.33 -4.51 -14.63
N LEU A 438 10.22 -5.04 -15.12
CA LEU A 438 10.13 -5.91 -16.28
C LEU A 438 9.83 -5.12 -17.55
N SER A 439 10.38 -5.59 -18.67
CA SER A 439 10.16 -5.04 -20.00
C SER A 439 9.50 -6.09 -20.93
N PRO A 440 9.12 -5.72 -22.16
CA PRO A 440 8.61 -6.68 -23.14
C PRO A 440 9.56 -7.86 -23.40
N ASP A 441 10.88 -7.67 -23.25
CA ASP A 441 11.88 -8.73 -23.48
C ASP A 441 11.81 -9.86 -22.44
N ASP A 442 11.18 -9.62 -21.29
CA ASP A 442 10.98 -10.64 -20.25
C ASP A 442 9.76 -11.55 -20.54
N PHE A 443 8.92 -11.22 -21.53
CA PHE A 443 7.68 -11.93 -21.83
C PHE A 443 7.68 -12.56 -23.24
N PRO A 444 6.96 -13.69 -23.44
CA PRO A 444 6.36 -14.55 -22.43
C PRO A 444 7.38 -15.52 -21.80
N GLU A 445 8.57 -15.68 -22.39
CA GLU A 445 9.44 -16.82 -22.10
C GLU A 445 9.95 -16.86 -20.66
N ARG A 446 10.40 -15.74 -20.09
CA ARG A 446 10.93 -15.72 -18.71
C ARG A 446 9.83 -15.71 -17.66
N VAL A 447 8.77 -14.94 -17.90
CA VAL A 447 7.74 -14.66 -16.89
C VAL A 447 6.57 -15.64 -16.94
N VAL A 448 6.08 -15.98 -18.13
CA VAL A 448 4.87 -16.80 -18.32
C VAL A 448 5.24 -18.27 -18.53
N ASN A 449 6.21 -18.53 -19.41
CA ASN A 449 6.61 -19.90 -19.77
C ASN A 449 7.76 -20.44 -18.90
N GLY A 450 8.32 -19.61 -18.03
CA GLY A 450 9.45 -19.98 -17.19
C GLY A 450 9.09 -21.01 -16.11
N ASP A 451 10.09 -21.78 -15.68
CA ASP A 451 9.91 -22.82 -14.65
C ASP A 451 9.64 -22.26 -13.25
N SER A 452 10.10 -21.02 -12.99
CA SER A 452 9.94 -20.36 -11.70
C SER A 452 8.70 -19.46 -11.70
N PRO A 453 7.91 -19.45 -10.63
CA PRO A 453 6.72 -18.60 -10.55
C PRO A 453 7.08 -17.12 -10.46
N TRP A 454 6.31 -16.30 -11.16
CA TRP A 454 6.45 -14.84 -11.20
C TRP A 454 5.20 -14.16 -10.67
N PHE A 455 5.34 -13.29 -9.69
CA PHE A 455 4.28 -12.39 -9.26
C PHE A 455 4.56 -10.99 -9.83
N VAL A 456 3.70 -10.55 -10.74
CA VAL A 456 3.91 -9.32 -11.52
C VAL A 456 2.85 -8.28 -11.20
N ASP A 457 3.28 -7.08 -10.83
CA ASP A 457 2.40 -5.93 -10.67
C ASP A 457 2.42 -5.03 -11.91
N PHE A 458 1.30 -5.00 -12.64
CA PHE A 458 1.10 -4.08 -13.75
C PHE A 458 0.53 -2.77 -13.22
N PHE A 459 1.28 -1.69 -13.33
CA PHE A 459 0.97 -0.45 -12.63
C PHE A 459 1.28 0.79 -13.46
N ALA A 460 0.93 1.95 -12.89
CA ALA A 460 1.32 3.24 -13.43
C ALA A 460 1.87 4.12 -12.29
N PRO A 461 2.95 4.90 -12.50
CA PRO A 461 3.55 5.71 -11.44
C PRO A 461 2.63 6.79 -10.87
N TRP A 462 1.72 7.32 -11.70
CA TRP A 462 0.73 8.31 -11.28
C TRP A 462 -0.44 7.70 -10.48
N CYS A 463 -0.53 6.38 -10.37
CA CYS A 463 -1.65 5.71 -9.71
C CYS A 463 -1.39 5.58 -8.19
N PRO A 464 -2.18 6.27 -7.34
CA PRO A 464 -1.94 6.24 -5.90
C PRO A 464 -2.07 4.85 -5.26
N PRO A 465 -3.09 4.02 -5.58
CA PRO A 465 -3.13 2.65 -5.07
C PRO A 465 -1.93 1.80 -5.50
N CYS A 466 -1.32 2.10 -6.65
CA CYS A 466 -0.13 1.41 -7.14
C CYS A 466 1.09 1.77 -6.31
N MET A 467 1.30 3.07 -6.08
CA MET A 467 2.40 3.54 -5.25
C MET A 467 2.25 3.12 -3.78
N ARG A 468 1.02 2.91 -3.29
CA ARG A 468 0.76 2.27 -1.98
C ARG A 468 1.04 0.77 -1.97
N LEU A 469 0.77 0.07 -3.08
CA LEU A 469 1.04 -1.36 -3.20
C LEU A 469 2.55 -1.64 -3.29
N LEU A 470 3.31 -0.81 -4.00
CA LEU A 470 4.74 -1.01 -4.23
C LEU A 470 5.55 -1.35 -2.95
N PRO A 471 5.50 -0.59 -1.83
CA PRO A 471 6.22 -0.93 -0.61
C PRO A 471 5.74 -2.25 0.02
N GLU A 472 4.43 -2.55 -0.01
CA GLU A 472 3.89 -3.83 0.47
C GLU A 472 4.35 -5.01 -0.41
N PHE A 473 4.46 -4.77 -1.72
CA PHE A 473 4.95 -5.71 -2.71
C PHE A 473 6.45 -5.99 -2.51
N LYS A 474 7.25 -4.97 -2.20
CA LYS A 474 8.66 -5.11 -1.77
C LYS A 474 8.79 -5.93 -0.48
N LYS A 475 7.92 -5.71 0.51
CA LYS A 475 7.93 -6.53 1.74
C LYS A 475 7.60 -8.00 1.43
N ALA A 476 6.60 -8.25 0.59
CA ALA A 476 6.25 -9.61 0.16
C ALA A 476 7.38 -10.28 -0.63
N SER A 477 8.08 -9.56 -1.51
CA SER A 477 9.22 -10.10 -2.24
C SER A 477 10.38 -10.49 -1.32
N ARG A 478 10.69 -9.67 -0.29
CA ARG A 478 11.67 -10.04 0.75
C ARG A 478 11.27 -11.30 1.53
N HIS A 479 9.98 -11.55 1.73
CA HIS A 479 9.49 -12.76 2.42
C HIS A 479 9.76 -14.04 1.60
N TYR A 480 9.51 -14.01 0.30
CA TYR A 480 9.66 -15.19 -0.57
C TYR A 480 11.05 -15.36 -1.17
N ARG A 481 11.84 -14.29 -1.28
CA ARG A 481 13.19 -14.26 -1.87
C ARG A 481 13.25 -15.00 -3.21
N SER A 482 13.90 -16.17 -3.24
CA SER A 482 14.13 -16.96 -4.45
C SER A 482 13.04 -18.00 -4.75
N LYS A 483 12.00 -18.11 -3.91
CA LYS A 483 10.90 -19.07 -4.14
C LYS A 483 9.91 -18.57 -5.18
N VAL A 484 9.72 -17.25 -5.26
CA VAL A 484 8.82 -16.57 -6.20
C VAL A 484 9.52 -15.30 -6.63
N ASN A 485 9.60 -15.08 -7.94
CA ASN A 485 10.18 -13.86 -8.49
C ASN A 485 9.12 -12.75 -8.47
N PHE A 486 9.52 -11.54 -8.10
CA PHE A 486 8.62 -10.39 -8.10
C PHE A 486 9.06 -9.41 -9.18
N GLY A 487 8.10 -8.90 -9.94
CA GLY A 487 8.35 -7.91 -10.98
C GLY A 487 7.28 -6.85 -11.04
N THR A 488 7.62 -5.67 -11.55
CA THR A 488 6.65 -4.62 -11.87
C THR A 488 6.74 -4.26 -13.34
N VAL A 489 5.60 -3.96 -13.96
CA VAL A 489 5.53 -3.46 -15.33
C VAL A 489 4.92 -2.07 -15.29
N ASP A 490 5.69 -1.07 -15.71
CA ASP A 490 5.19 0.29 -15.89
C ASP A 490 4.40 0.38 -17.21
N CYS A 491 3.08 0.41 -17.11
CA CYS A 491 2.20 0.48 -18.26
C CYS A 491 2.17 1.86 -18.94
N THR A 492 2.75 2.89 -18.32
CA THR A 492 2.95 4.19 -18.98
C THR A 492 4.11 4.15 -19.96
N VAL A 493 5.07 3.25 -19.74
CA VAL A 493 6.19 2.98 -20.66
C VAL A 493 5.84 1.85 -21.62
N HIS A 494 5.25 0.76 -21.13
CA HIS A 494 4.99 -0.48 -21.89
C HIS A 494 3.50 -0.70 -22.17
N SER A 495 2.82 0.33 -22.69
CA SER A 495 1.37 0.30 -22.94
C SER A 495 0.92 -0.86 -23.85
N HIS A 496 1.70 -1.21 -24.88
CA HIS A 496 1.39 -2.33 -25.76
C HIS A 496 1.40 -3.68 -25.04
N LEU A 497 2.38 -3.91 -24.15
CA LEU A 497 2.47 -5.12 -23.34
C LEU A 497 1.25 -5.22 -22.41
N CYS A 498 0.92 -4.14 -21.70
CA CYS A 498 -0.23 -4.13 -20.80
C CYS A 498 -1.57 -4.33 -21.56
N ASN A 499 -1.71 -3.78 -22.77
CA ASN A 499 -2.86 -4.05 -23.62
C ASN A 499 -2.93 -5.52 -24.07
N MET A 500 -1.80 -6.12 -24.44
CA MET A 500 -1.71 -7.52 -24.85
C MET A 500 -2.17 -8.47 -23.74
N TYR A 501 -1.80 -8.18 -22.49
CA TYR A 501 -2.25 -8.92 -21.30
C TYR A 501 -3.60 -8.43 -20.75
N ASN A 502 -4.33 -7.59 -21.50
CA ASN A 502 -5.66 -7.08 -21.18
C ASN A 502 -5.74 -6.42 -19.79
N ILE A 503 -4.71 -5.64 -19.43
CA ILE A 503 -4.69 -4.85 -18.20
C ILE A 503 -5.60 -3.64 -18.38
N ARG A 504 -6.68 -3.60 -17.60
CA ARG A 504 -7.73 -2.55 -17.68
C ARG A 504 -7.84 -1.73 -16.41
N SER A 505 -6.93 -1.85 -15.46
CA SER A 505 -6.96 -1.06 -14.24
C SER A 505 -5.62 -1.14 -13.55
N TYR A 506 -5.26 -0.12 -12.81
CA TYR A 506 -4.02 -0.11 -12.04
C TYR A 506 -4.31 0.04 -10.53
N PRO A 507 -3.58 -0.70 -9.67
CA PRO A 507 -2.69 -1.80 -10.06
C PRO A 507 -3.50 -3.03 -10.53
N THR A 508 -2.90 -3.87 -11.35
CA THR A 508 -3.37 -5.23 -11.62
C THR A 508 -2.23 -6.20 -11.39
N THR A 509 -2.33 -6.99 -10.34
CA THR A 509 -1.25 -7.91 -9.96
C THR A 509 -1.63 -9.35 -10.36
N ILE A 510 -0.75 -10.03 -11.08
CA ILE A 510 -0.96 -11.36 -11.65
C ILE A 510 0.23 -12.25 -11.29
N MET A 511 -0.04 -13.41 -10.71
CA MET A 511 0.96 -14.45 -10.53
C MET A 511 0.87 -15.46 -11.67
N TYR A 512 1.97 -15.67 -12.38
CA TYR A 512 2.14 -16.70 -13.37
C TYR A 512 2.84 -17.90 -12.72
N ASN A 513 2.16 -19.03 -12.69
CA ASN A 513 2.70 -20.28 -12.16
C ASN A 513 2.38 -21.39 -13.17
N GLN A 514 3.41 -22.06 -13.70
CA GLN A 514 3.25 -23.11 -14.72
C GLN A 514 2.43 -22.63 -15.94
N SER A 515 2.71 -21.41 -16.41
CA SER A 515 1.99 -20.74 -17.51
C SER A 515 0.51 -20.43 -17.26
N ILE A 516 0.02 -20.62 -16.03
CA ILE A 516 -1.34 -20.28 -15.64
C ILE A 516 -1.33 -18.91 -14.95
N PRO A 517 -2.12 -17.92 -15.43
CA PRO A 517 -2.25 -16.63 -14.78
C PRO A 517 -3.28 -16.69 -13.63
N HIS A 518 -2.86 -16.25 -12.45
CA HIS A 518 -3.68 -16.10 -11.25
C HIS A 518 -3.74 -14.61 -10.89
N GLN A 519 -4.90 -13.98 -11.06
CA GLN A 519 -5.06 -12.57 -10.72
C GLN A 519 -5.30 -12.39 -9.22
N PHE A 520 -4.53 -11.50 -8.59
CA PHE A 520 -4.74 -11.09 -7.21
C PHE A 520 -5.95 -10.15 -7.10
N ARG A 521 -6.82 -10.41 -6.11
CA ARG A 521 -8.03 -9.62 -5.84
C ARG A 521 -8.20 -9.31 -4.35
N GLY A 522 -7.16 -9.54 -3.56
CA GLY A 522 -7.16 -9.28 -2.12
C GLY A 522 -6.97 -7.79 -1.80
N GLN A 523 -6.87 -7.48 -0.52
CA GLN A 523 -6.48 -6.14 -0.08
C GLN A 523 -4.99 -5.90 -0.43
N HIS A 524 -4.61 -4.65 -0.71
CA HIS A 524 -3.25 -4.31 -1.12
C HIS A 524 -2.30 -4.15 0.08
N ASP A 525 -2.23 -5.19 0.91
CA ASP A 525 -1.38 -5.28 2.10
C ASP A 525 -0.51 -6.56 2.06
N MET A 526 0.60 -6.55 2.80
CA MET A 526 1.53 -7.67 2.86
C MET A 526 0.89 -9.01 3.23
N HIS A 527 -0.06 -9.05 4.18
CA HIS A 527 -0.68 -10.30 4.62
C HIS A 527 -1.49 -10.94 3.50
N SER A 528 -2.33 -10.14 2.83
CA SER A 528 -3.15 -10.58 1.69
C SER A 528 -2.28 -11.07 0.52
N LEU A 529 -1.16 -10.39 0.23
CA LEU A 529 -0.20 -10.82 -0.80
C LEU A 529 0.46 -12.15 -0.44
N ILE A 530 0.91 -12.32 0.81
CA ILE A 530 1.53 -13.56 1.27
C ILE A 530 0.54 -14.71 1.19
N GLU A 531 -0.68 -14.52 1.68
CA GLU A 531 -1.74 -15.53 1.63
C GLU A 531 -2.03 -15.95 0.19
N PHE A 532 -2.14 -14.99 -0.73
CA PHE A 532 -2.38 -15.29 -2.14
C PHE A 532 -1.26 -16.09 -2.80
N VAL A 533 0.00 -15.72 -2.56
CA VAL A 533 1.14 -16.48 -3.09
C VAL A 533 1.17 -17.89 -2.51
N GLN A 534 0.94 -18.02 -1.20
CA GLN A 534 0.90 -19.33 -0.54
C GLN A 534 -0.20 -20.23 -1.11
N ASP A 535 -1.41 -19.69 -1.29
CA ASP A 535 -2.55 -20.39 -1.88
C ASP A 535 -2.32 -20.74 -3.35
N THR A 536 -1.56 -19.94 -4.09
CA THR A 536 -1.25 -20.22 -5.50
C THR A 536 -0.20 -21.30 -5.65
N LEU A 537 0.81 -21.31 -4.76
CA LEU A 537 1.83 -22.36 -4.72
C LEU A 537 1.31 -23.68 -4.15
N ASN A 538 0.43 -23.60 -3.14
CA ASN A 538 -0.15 -24.74 -2.45
C ASN A 538 -1.68 -24.58 -2.40
N PRO A 539 -2.39 -24.83 -3.52
CA PRO A 539 -3.83 -24.67 -3.59
C PRO A 539 -4.53 -25.49 -2.49
N PRO A 540 -5.31 -24.86 -1.61
CA PRO A 540 -6.04 -25.61 -0.58
C PRO A 540 -7.14 -26.48 -1.19
N VAL A 541 -7.59 -26.16 -2.40
CA VAL A 541 -8.60 -26.93 -3.15
C VAL A 541 -7.91 -27.80 -4.19
N ILE A 542 -8.15 -29.11 -4.11
CA ILE A 542 -7.59 -30.11 -5.03
C ILE A 542 -8.31 -30.04 -6.37
N SER A 543 -7.58 -29.80 -7.47
CA SER A 543 -8.17 -29.90 -8.81
C SER A 543 -8.27 -31.37 -9.23
N LEU A 544 -9.46 -31.80 -9.63
CA LEU A 544 -9.73 -33.15 -10.11
C LEU A 544 -10.08 -33.12 -11.61
N ASP A 545 -9.55 -34.10 -12.31
CA ASP A 545 -9.82 -34.40 -13.70
C ASP A 545 -10.38 -35.82 -13.87
N MET A 546 -10.59 -36.24 -15.12
CA MET A 546 -11.08 -37.58 -15.43
C MET A 546 -10.18 -38.70 -14.87
N SER A 547 -8.86 -38.49 -14.82
CA SER A 547 -7.89 -39.50 -14.39
C SER A 547 -7.75 -39.61 -12.88
N THR A 548 -7.97 -38.50 -12.17
CA THR A 548 -7.76 -38.38 -10.72
C THR A 548 -9.04 -38.54 -9.93
N PHE A 549 -10.21 -38.22 -10.51
CA PHE A 549 -11.49 -38.29 -9.81
C PHE A 549 -11.82 -39.72 -9.33
N GLY A 550 -11.68 -40.72 -10.21
CA GLY A 550 -11.94 -42.12 -9.85
C GLY A 550 -11.08 -42.59 -8.66
N PRO A 551 -9.75 -42.61 -8.82
CA PRO A 551 -8.85 -43.08 -7.76
C PRO A 551 -8.94 -42.32 -6.44
N ARG A 552 -9.26 -41.02 -6.47
CA ARG A 552 -9.29 -40.18 -5.26
C ARG A 552 -10.65 -40.13 -4.58
N VAL A 553 -11.74 -40.12 -5.34
CA VAL A 553 -13.11 -39.90 -4.81
C VAL A 553 -13.92 -41.18 -4.80
N VAL A 554 -13.84 -41.97 -5.88
CA VAL A 554 -14.62 -43.20 -6.05
C VAL A 554 -13.99 -44.36 -5.28
N ASP A 555 -12.67 -44.50 -5.39
CA ASP A 555 -11.86 -45.56 -4.75
C ASP A 555 -11.13 -45.05 -3.48
N LYS A 556 -11.69 -44.02 -2.84
CA LYS A 556 -11.12 -43.34 -1.67
C LYS A 556 -10.91 -44.28 -0.47
N ALA A 557 -10.03 -43.89 0.46
CA ALA A 557 -9.88 -44.63 1.71
C ALA A 557 -11.19 -44.63 2.52
N ARG A 558 -11.41 -45.66 3.33
CA ARG A 558 -12.68 -45.86 4.04
C ARG A 558 -13.08 -44.68 4.92
N ASP A 559 -12.11 -43.99 5.52
CA ASP A 559 -12.38 -42.89 6.46
C ASP A 559 -12.35 -41.51 5.79
N ASP A 560 -12.06 -41.45 4.48
CA ASP A 560 -11.98 -40.20 3.73
C ASP A 560 -13.37 -39.67 3.37
N VAL A 561 -13.51 -38.35 3.48
CA VAL A 561 -14.64 -37.56 3.01
C VAL A 561 -14.15 -36.61 1.93
N TRP A 562 -14.84 -36.57 0.79
CA TRP A 562 -14.51 -35.66 -0.30
C TRP A 562 -15.64 -34.67 -0.55
N LEU A 563 -15.32 -33.38 -0.52
CA LEU A 563 -16.18 -32.29 -0.96
C LEU A 563 -15.75 -31.91 -2.37
N VAL A 564 -16.68 -31.91 -3.33
CA VAL A 564 -16.37 -31.61 -4.73
C VAL A 564 -17.31 -30.53 -5.25
N ASP A 565 -16.74 -29.41 -5.69
CA ASP A 565 -17.42 -28.37 -6.47
C ASP A 565 -17.26 -28.65 -7.97
N PHE A 566 -18.37 -28.89 -8.66
CA PHE A 566 -18.43 -29.00 -10.12
C PHE A 566 -18.83 -27.64 -10.69
N PHE A 567 -17.89 -26.97 -11.35
CA PHE A 567 -18.04 -25.58 -11.77
C PHE A 567 -17.72 -25.34 -13.25
N ALA A 568 -18.02 -24.14 -13.74
CA ALA A 568 -17.58 -23.65 -15.04
C ALA A 568 -17.00 -22.21 -14.91
N PRO A 569 -15.92 -21.83 -15.62
CA PRO A 569 -15.26 -20.53 -15.42
C PRO A 569 -16.13 -19.31 -15.75
N TRP A 570 -17.04 -19.43 -16.73
CA TRP A 570 -17.96 -18.36 -17.14
C TRP A 570 -19.18 -18.20 -16.19
N CYS A 571 -19.35 -19.09 -15.21
CA CYS A 571 -20.50 -19.10 -14.33
C CYS A 571 -20.32 -18.08 -13.19
N GLY A 572 -21.13 -17.02 -13.20
CA GLY A 572 -21.12 -15.98 -12.15
C GLY A 572 -21.26 -16.53 -10.72
N PRO A 573 -22.26 -17.38 -10.42
CA PRO A 573 -22.39 -18.01 -9.10
C PRO A 573 -21.18 -18.88 -8.70
N CYS A 574 -20.53 -19.52 -9.66
CA CYS A 574 -19.32 -20.31 -9.44
C CYS A 574 -18.15 -19.41 -9.03
N ASN A 575 -18.00 -18.27 -9.72
CA ASN A 575 -17.01 -17.26 -9.37
C ASN A 575 -17.25 -16.66 -7.97
N ALA A 576 -18.50 -16.56 -7.54
CA ALA A 576 -18.86 -16.14 -6.18
C ALA A 576 -18.57 -17.24 -5.12
N LEU A 577 -18.74 -18.52 -5.46
CA LEU A 577 -18.46 -19.65 -4.56
C LEU A 577 -16.95 -19.89 -4.38
N ALA A 578 -16.15 -19.72 -5.43
CA ALA A 578 -14.72 -20.03 -5.42
C ALA A 578 -13.93 -19.51 -4.19
N PRO A 579 -14.04 -18.23 -3.76
CA PRO A 579 -13.34 -17.77 -2.56
C PRO A 579 -13.84 -18.44 -1.27
N GLU A 580 -15.15 -18.69 -1.13
CA GLU A 580 -15.74 -19.39 0.02
C GLU A 580 -15.33 -20.87 0.04
N TRP A 581 -15.22 -21.51 -1.13
CA TRP A 581 -14.76 -22.89 -1.26
C TRP A 581 -13.30 -23.06 -0.85
N ARG A 582 -12.44 -22.09 -1.18
CA ARG A 582 -11.05 -22.06 -0.67
C ARG A 582 -11.02 -21.86 0.85
N ARG A 583 -11.84 -20.95 1.39
CA ARG A 583 -11.94 -20.75 2.84
C ARG A 583 -12.36 -22.05 3.53
N LEU A 584 -13.38 -22.75 3.00
CA LEU A 584 -13.83 -24.05 3.50
C LEU A 584 -12.69 -25.08 3.52
N ALA A 585 -11.91 -25.17 2.43
CA ALA A 585 -10.75 -26.06 2.38
C ALA A 585 -9.73 -25.76 3.48
N LYS A 586 -9.43 -24.47 3.73
CA LYS A 586 -8.55 -24.06 4.83
C LYS A 586 -9.12 -24.41 6.21
N MET A 587 -10.44 -24.30 6.39
CA MET A 587 -11.11 -24.66 7.66
C MET A 587 -11.00 -26.16 7.98
N PHE A 588 -10.81 -27.01 6.97
CA PHE A 588 -10.59 -28.46 7.13
C PHE A 588 -9.12 -28.87 7.09
N LYS A 589 -8.16 -27.93 6.99
CA LYS A 589 -6.73 -28.26 6.85
C LYS A 589 -6.18 -29.17 7.94
N ASP A 590 -6.73 -29.10 9.16
CA ASP A 590 -6.29 -29.86 10.33
C ASP A 590 -6.96 -31.25 10.42
N ARG A 591 -7.91 -31.56 9.51
CA ARG A 591 -8.56 -32.87 9.38
C ARG A 591 -8.12 -33.57 8.10
N ASN A 592 -7.06 -34.37 8.22
CA ASN A 592 -6.41 -35.06 7.08
C ASN A 592 -7.33 -36.02 6.28
N ASN A 593 -8.48 -36.40 6.84
CA ASN A 593 -9.46 -37.27 6.19
C ASN A 593 -10.59 -36.51 5.50
N ILE A 594 -10.58 -35.16 5.50
CA ILE A 594 -11.56 -34.34 4.79
C ILE A 594 -10.84 -33.57 3.68
N HIS A 595 -11.18 -33.90 2.44
CA HIS A 595 -10.55 -33.35 1.25
C HIS A 595 -11.52 -32.43 0.52
N VAL A 596 -11.08 -31.23 0.15
CA VAL A 596 -11.89 -30.26 -0.59
C VAL A 596 -11.32 -30.11 -1.99
N ALA A 597 -12.18 -30.31 -2.99
CA ALA A 597 -11.79 -30.45 -4.37
C ALA A 597 -12.74 -29.73 -5.33
N GLN A 598 -12.31 -29.59 -6.58
CA GLN A 598 -13.10 -28.99 -7.64
C GLN A 598 -12.89 -29.71 -8.98
N VAL A 599 -13.89 -29.69 -9.84
CA VAL A 599 -13.84 -30.19 -11.22
C VAL A 599 -14.29 -29.08 -12.17
N ASN A 600 -13.43 -28.69 -13.09
CA ASN A 600 -13.81 -27.77 -14.17
C ASN A 600 -14.60 -28.54 -15.26
N CYS A 601 -15.91 -28.34 -15.30
CA CYS A 601 -16.79 -29.00 -16.26
C CYS A 601 -16.67 -28.46 -17.69
N GLN A 602 -16.04 -27.30 -17.89
CA GLN A 602 -15.73 -26.82 -19.24
C GLN A 602 -14.62 -27.67 -19.87
N ASP A 603 -13.59 -28.00 -19.09
CA ASP A 603 -12.41 -28.76 -19.54
C ASP A 603 -12.69 -30.27 -19.51
N HIS A 604 -13.47 -30.73 -18.53
CA HIS A 604 -13.77 -32.14 -18.30
C HIS A 604 -15.26 -32.47 -18.49
N ARG A 605 -15.83 -32.04 -19.62
CA ARG A 605 -17.27 -32.23 -19.96
C ARG A 605 -17.74 -33.66 -19.78
N ASN A 606 -16.96 -34.64 -20.26
CA ASN A 606 -17.31 -36.06 -20.17
C ASN A 606 -17.43 -36.54 -18.72
N LEU A 607 -16.54 -36.09 -17.83
CA LEU A 607 -16.60 -36.44 -16.41
C LEU A 607 -17.88 -35.87 -15.79
N CYS A 608 -18.18 -34.59 -16.03
CA CYS A 608 -19.38 -33.96 -15.48
C CYS A 608 -20.68 -34.56 -16.03
N MET A 609 -20.71 -34.96 -17.31
CA MET A 609 -21.83 -35.71 -17.88
C MET A 609 -21.99 -37.09 -17.23
N GLN A 610 -20.90 -37.85 -17.04
CA GLN A 610 -20.94 -39.15 -16.35
C GLN A 610 -21.39 -39.02 -14.88
N GLN A 611 -21.01 -37.93 -14.22
CA GLN A 611 -21.45 -37.60 -12.88
C GLN A 611 -22.87 -36.99 -12.86
N ASN A 612 -23.55 -36.86 -14.01
CA ASN A 612 -24.89 -36.27 -14.14
C ASN A 612 -24.99 -34.86 -13.51
N VAL A 613 -24.01 -34.00 -13.79
CA VAL A 613 -23.99 -32.59 -13.38
C VAL A 613 -24.72 -31.76 -14.44
N ASN A 614 -25.85 -31.17 -14.06
CA ASN A 614 -26.75 -30.46 -14.98
C ASN A 614 -26.81 -28.93 -14.74
N SER A 615 -26.15 -28.43 -13.69
CA SER A 615 -26.09 -27.00 -13.36
C SER A 615 -24.80 -26.68 -12.61
N TYR A 616 -24.41 -25.41 -12.61
CA TYR A 616 -23.19 -24.94 -11.96
C TYR A 616 -23.47 -23.76 -11.01
N PRO A 617 -22.84 -23.70 -9.82
CA PRO A 617 -22.00 -24.75 -9.23
C PRO A 617 -22.85 -25.88 -8.62
N THR A 618 -22.41 -27.12 -8.80
CA THR A 618 -22.98 -28.30 -8.12
C THR A 618 -22.01 -28.78 -7.05
N ILE A 619 -22.41 -28.71 -5.78
CA ILE A 619 -21.60 -29.14 -4.64
C ILE A 619 -22.04 -30.53 -4.19
N ARG A 620 -21.10 -31.44 -4.03
CA ARG A 620 -21.34 -32.81 -3.52
C ARG A 620 -20.38 -33.17 -2.40
N MET A 621 -20.88 -33.93 -1.43
CA MET A 621 -20.06 -34.62 -0.43
C MET A 621 -20.13 -36.13 -0.65
N TYR A 622 -18.97 -36.77 -0.75
CA TYR A 622 -18.80 -38.21 -0.77
C TYR A 622 -18.37 -38.65 0.64
N PRO A 623 -19.29 -39.21 1.44
CA PRO A 623 -19.05 -39.50 2.85
C PRO A 623 -18.09 -40.68 3.06
N ALA A 624 -17.55 -40.78 4.27
CA ALA A 624 -16.74 -41.92 4.70
C ALA A 624 -17.51 -43.24 4.52
N GLY A 625 -16.81 -44.28 4.08
CA GLY A 625 -17.36 -45.61 3.86
C GLY A 625 -18.19 -45.77 2.58
N SER A 626 -18.46 -44.68 1.83
CA SER A 626 -19.13 -44.82 0.53
C SER A 626 -18.19 -45.36 -0.55
N SER A 627 -18.73 -46.12 -1.48
CA SER A 627 -18.01 -46.67 -2.63
C SER A 627 -18.80 -46.42 -3.91
N GLY A 628 -18.11 -46.16 -5.01
CA GLY A 628 -18.77 -45.84 -6.28
C GLY A 628 -19.17 -44.36 -6.39
N SER A 629 -19.42 -43.90 -7.61
CA SER A 629 -19.74 -42.49 -7.90
C SER A 629 -21.16 -42.05 -7.52
N GLY A 630 -22.07 -42.99 -7.27
CA GLY A 630 -23.50 -42.71 -7.01
C GLY A 630 -23.84 -42.42 -5.54
N GLN A 631 -22.92 -42.64 -4.61
CA GLN A 631 -23.15 -42.46 -3.18
C GLN A 631 -22.59 -41.12 -2.70
N TYR A 632 -23.39 -40.07 -2.84
CA TYR A 632 -23.07 -38.71 -2.42
C TYR A 632 -24.28 -37.98 -1.83
N PHE A 633 -24.02 -36.91 -1.08
CA PHE A 633 -25.02 -35.93 -0.66
C PHE A 633 -24.82 -34.64 -1.44
N GLY A 634 -25.89 -34.15 -2.07
CA GLY A 634 -25.88 -32.86 -2.77
C GLY A 634 -26.20 -31.72 -1.82
N TYR A 635 -25.48 -30.61 -1.93
CA TYR A 635 -25.80 -29.40 -1.17
C TYR A 635 -26.79 -28.53 -1.94
N SER A 636 -27.99 -28.38 -1.39
CA SER A 636 -29.11 -27.65 -2.01
C SER A 636 -29.57 -26.43 -1.21
N SER A 637 -28.87 -26.05 -0.15
CA SER A 637 -29.22 -24.87 0.65
C SER A 637 -28.99 -23.57 -0.14
N TRP A 638 -29.73 -22.53 0.26
CA TRP A 638 -29.60 -21.19 -0.33
C TRP A 638 -28.24 -20.54 -0.01
N HIS A 639 -27.79 -20.66 1.24
CA HIS A 639 -26.53 -20.07 1.70
C HIS A 639 -25.34 -20.88 1.19
N ARG A 640 -24.37 -20.23 0.54
CA ARG A 640 -23.20 -20.89 -0.06
C ARG A 640 -21.87 -20.36 0.50
N ASP A 641 -21.90 -19.72 1.65
CA ASP A 641 -20.71 -19.32 2.38
C ASP A 641 -20.03 -20.53 3.05
N ALA A 642 -18.75 -20.37 3.38
CA ALA A 642 -17.94 -21.46 3.93
C ALA A 642 -18.49 -22.03 5.24
N HIS A 643 -19.08 -21.20 6.12
CA HIS A 643 -19.58 -21.65 7.42
C HIS A 643 -20.83 -22.50 7.26
N SER A 644 -21.78 -22.08 6.42
CA SER A 644 -22.98 -22.85 6.12
C SER A 644 -22.65 -24.24 5.55
N ILE A 645 -21.71 -24.30 4.60
CA ILE A 645 -21.28 -25.57 4.00
C ILE A 645 -20.53 -26.41 5.05
N GLN A 646 -19.66 -25.82 5.86
CA GLN A 646 -18.96 -26.53 6.92
C GLN A 646 -19.94 -27.17 7.91
N ALA A 647 -20.93 -26.41 8.39
CA ALA A 647 -21.94 -26.88 9.32
C ALA A 647 -22.75 -28.06 8.75
N TRP A 648 -23.06 -28.01 7.45
CA TRP A 648 -23.69 -29.11 6.71
C TRP A 648 -22.81 -30.35 6.62
N VAL A 649 -21.50 -30.20 6.38
CA VAL A 649 -20.57 -31.34 6.36
C VAL A 649 -20.56 -32.05 7.71
N TYR A 650 -20.53 -31.30 8.82
CA TYR A 650 -20.57 -31.87 10.17
C TYR A 650 -21.85 -32.67 10.47
N ASP A 651 -22.96 -32.47 9.74
CA ASP A 651 -24.17 -33.31 9.90
C ASP A 651 -23.97 -34.77 9.48
N PHE A 652 -22.96 -35.03 8.64
CA PHE A 652 -22.69 -36.37 8.11
C PHE A 652 -21.42 -37.00 8.66
N LEU A 653 -20.64 -36.24 9.43
CA LEU A 653 -19.48 -36.77 10.12
C LEU A 653 -19.93 -37.56 11.37
N PRO A 654 -19.17 -38.57 11.80
CA PRO A 654 -19.41 -39.21 13.09
C PRO A 654 -19.34 -38.17 14.21
N SER A 655 -20.47 -37.88 14.84
CA SER A 655 -20.55 -36.93 15.95
C SER A 655 -20.42 -37.65 17.29
N LYS A 656 -19.64 -37.05 18.21
CA LYS A 656 -19.59 -37.44 19.62
C LYS A 656 -20.62 -36.69 20.46
N VAL A 657 -21.31 -35.71 19.86
CA VAL A 657 -22.37 -34.94 20.49
C VAL A 657 -23.64 -35.77 20.49
N VAL A 658 -24.16 -36.04 21.70
CA VAL A 658 -25.38 -36.82 21.88
C VAL A 658 -26.59 -35.92 21.61
N LYS A 659 -27.45 -36.29 20.65
CA LYS A 659 -28.75 -35.62 20.48
C LYS A 659 -29.63 -35.85 21.73
N LEU A 660 -29.95 -34.77 22.41
CA LEU A 660 -30.76 -34.75 23.62
C LEU A 660 -32.19 -34.32 23.28
N THR A 661 -33.15 -34.97 23.90
CA THR A 661 -34.59 -34.72 23.73
C THR A 661 -35.24 -34.51 25.08
N SER A 662 -36.45 -33.97 25.10
CA SER A 662 -37.23 -33.81 26.32
C SER A 662 -37.41 -35.13 27.10
N ALA A 663 -37.38 -36.27 26.39
CA ALA A 663 -37.52 -37.61 26.96
C ALA A 663 -36.23 -38.15 27.61
N ASN A 664 -35.05 -37.85 27.03
CA ASN A 664 -33.79 -38.44 27.49
C ASN A 664 -32.93 -37.49 28.35
N PHE A 665 -33.22 -36.18 28.33
CA PHE A 665 -32.37 -35.16 28.98
C PHE A 665 -32.22 -35.40 30.48
N ALA A 666 -33.31 -35.71 31.19
CA ALA A 666 -33.25 -35.95 32.63
C ALA A 666 -32.36 -37.15 32.97
N GLN A 667 -32.53 -38.26 32.27
CA GLN A 667 -31.77 -39.48 32.50
C GLN A 667 -30.29 -39.34 32.10
N LYS A 668 -30.02 -38.75 30.93
CA LYS A 668 -28.66 -38.66 30.38
C LYS A 668 -27.84 -37.55 31.03
N VAL A 669 -28.44 -36.39 31.30
CA VAL A 669 -27.73 -35.20 31.78
C VAL A 669 -27.94 -35.01 33.28
N LEU A 670 -29.19 -34.92 33.73
CA LEU A 670 -29.48 -34.48 35.10
C LEU A 670 -29.19 -35.56 36.15
N ASP A 671 -29.41 -36.82 35.82
CA ASP A 671 -29.14 -37.97 36.66
C ASP A 671 -27.70 -38.51 36.53
N SER A 672 -26.95 -38.07 35.52
CA SER A 672 -25.59 -38.55 35.30
C SER A 672 -24.65 -38.04 36.38
N SER A 673 -23.83 -38.94 36.94
CA SER A 673 -22.74 -38.59 37.86
C SER A 673 -21.55 -37.92 37.17
N GLU A 674 -21.47 -38.06 35.84
CA GLU A 674 -20.40 -37.54 34.98
C GLU A 674 -20.75 -36.14 34.46
N PRO A 675 -19.74 -35.32 34.11
CA PRO A 675 -19.99 -33.97 33.66
C PRO A 675 -20.51 -33.94 32.21
N TRP A 676 -21.45 -33.03 31.95
CA TRP A 676 -22.03 -32.78 30.64
C TRP A 676 -21.85 -31.33 30.23
N ILE A 677 -21.56 -31.09 28.96
CA ILE A 677 -21.71 -29.80 28.30
C ILE A 677 -22.85 -29.92 27.28
N VAL A 678 -23.78 -28.97 27.29
CA VAL A 678 -24.97 -29.01 26.43
C VAL A 678 -25.09 -27.73 25.64
N ASP A 679 -25.17 -27.86 24.30
CA ASP A 679 -25.46 -26.77 23.37
C ASP A 679 -26.97 -26.73 23.05
N PHE A 680 -27.62 -25.62 23.39
CA PHE A 680 -29.01 -25.33 23.05
C PHE A 680 -29.05 -24.38 21.86
N PHE A 681 -29.56 -24.87 20.73
CA PHE A 681 -29.44 -24.17 19.45
C PHE A 681 -30.74 -24.20 18.63
N ALA A 682 -30.75 -23.47 17.51
CA ALA A 682 -31.79 -23.58 16.49
C ALA A 682 -31.14 -23.71 15.09
N PRO A 683 -31.69 -24.51 14.14
CA PRO A 683 -31.07 -24.75 12.83
C PRO A 683 -30.90 -23.49 11.96
N TRP A 684 -31.81 -22.52 12.09
CA TRP A 684 -31.79 -21.26 11.32
C TRP A 684 -30.86 -20.19 11.92
N CYS A 685 -30.28 -20.44 13.09
CA CYS A 685 -29.43 -19.48 13.80
C CYS A 685 -27.99 -19.51 13.23
N GLY A 686 -27.58 -18.43 12.57
CA GLY A 686 -26.23 -18.33 11.99
C GLY A 686 -25.10 -18.45 13.01
N HIS A 687 -25.26 -17.89 14.22
CA HIS A 687 -24.26 -18.03 15.29
C HIS A 687 -24.12 -19.48 15.77
N CYS A 688 -25.22 -20.24 15.74
CA CYS A 688 -25.26 -21.66 16.09
C CYS A 688 -24.54 -22.50 15.04
N GLN A 689 -24.78 -22.20 13.76
CA GLN A 689 -24.07 -22.85 12.65
C GLN A 689 -22.56 -22.60 12.71
N MET A 690 -22.13 -21.39 13.06
CA MET A 690 -20.71 -21.06 13.28
C MET A 690 -20.12 -21.77 14.50
N PHE A 691 -20.89 -21.95 15.58
CA PHE A 691 -20.40 -22.58 16.82
C PHE A 691 -20.34 -24.10 16.75
N LYS A 692 -21.21 -24.75 15.97
CA LYS A 692 -21.31 -26.22 15.87
C LYS A 692 -19.95 -26.93 15.63
N PRO A 693 -19.10 -26.50 14.67
CA PRO A 693 -17.76 -27.09 14.50
C PRO A 693 -16.88 -27.01 15.76
N GLU A 694 -16.92 -25.88 16.48
CA GLU A 694 -16.17 -25.72 17.73
C GLU A 694 -16.75 -26.63 18.83
N PHE A 695 -18.06 -26.79 18.89
CA PHE A 695 -18.70 -27.69 19.86
C PHE A 695 -18.39 -29.17 19.60
N GLU A 696 -18.29 -29.60 18.34
CA GLU A 696 -17.80 -30.94 17.98
C GLU A 696 -16.35 -31.15 18.42
N LYS A 697 -15.46 -30.15 18.27
CA LYS A 697 -14.10 -30.21 18.81
C LYS A 697 -14.08 -30.34 20.34
N VAL A 698 -15.00 -29.64 21.04
CA VAL A 698 -15.15 -29.81 22.49
C VAL A 698 -15.52 -31.25 22.81
N ALA A 699 -16.51 -31.82 22.12
CA ALA A 699 -16.96 -33.21 22.32
C ALA A 699 -15.81 -34.22 22.15
N GLU A 700 -14.97 -34.05 21.12
CA GLU A 700 -13.76 -34.86 20.91
C GLU A 700 -12.75 -34.68 22.05
N LYS A 701 -12.48 -33.44 22.49
CA LYS A 701 -11.47 -33.14 23.53
C LYS A 701 -11.85 -33.57 24.94
N ILE A 702 -13.14 -33.76 25.23
CA ILE A 702 -13.65 -34.18 26.54
C ILE A 702 -13.95 -35.66 26.63
N GLU A 703 -13.79 -36.41 25.53
CA GLU A 703 -13.99 -37.85 25.51
C GLU A 703 -13.19 -38.55 26.62
N GLY A 704 -13.87 -39.41 27.38
CA GLY A 704 -13.28 -40.15 28.49
C GLY A 704 -13.32 -39.45 29.85
N PHE A 705 -13.67 -38.16 29.93
CA PHE A 705 -13.87 -37.47 31.22
C PHE A 705 -15.09 -36.53 31.27
N GLY A 706 -15.91 -36.52 30.22
CA GLY A 706 -17.20 -35.86 30.16
C GLY A 706 -17.95 -36.20 28.88
N HIS A 707 -19.16 -35.68 28.75
CA HIS A 707 -20.03 -35.86 27.59
C HIS A 707 -20.47 -34.53 27.01
N ALA A 708 -20.68 -34.49 25.69
CA ALA A 708 -21.30 -33.37 25.01
C ALA A 708 -22.69 -33.78 24.50
N GLY A 709 -23.67 -32.89 24.64
CA GLY A 709 -24.99 -33.08 24.07
C GLY A 709 -25.51 -31.83 23.39
N SER A 710 -26.47 -31.98 22.50
CA SER A 710 -27.13 -30.86 21.84
C SER A 710 -28.65 -31.00 21.92
N VAL A 711 -29.33 -29.86 22.06
CA VAL A 711 -30.79 -29.76 22.07
C VAL A 711 -31.18 -28.77 20.98
N ASP A 712 -31.91 -29.26 19.98
CA ASP A 712 -32.56 -28.43 18.98
C ASP A 712 -33.84 -27.84 19.59
N CYS A 713 -33.88 -26.54 19.81
CA CYS A 713 -34.99 -25.88 20.47
C CYS A 713 -36.23 -25.68 19.58
N ASP A 714 -36.10 -25.84 18.26
CA ASP A 714 -37.25 -25.85 17.36
C ASP A 714 -37.96 -27.21 17.42
N GLU A 715 -37.20 -28.31 17.48
CA GLU A 715 -37.75 -29.66 17.65
C GLU A 715 -38.18 -29.97 19.09
N GLU A 716 -37.45 -29.47 20.08
CA GLU A 716 -37.61 -29.79 21.51
C GLU A 716 -37.87 -28.55 22.38
N PRO A 717 -38.93 -27.74 22.11
CA PRO A 717 -39.16 -26.48 22.80
C PRO A 717 -39.39 -26.65 24.30
N GLN A 718 -39.91 -27.80 24.74
CA GLN A 718 -40.11 -28.10 26.16
C GLN A 718 -38.79 -28.28 26.91
N ALA A 719 -37.78 -28.90 26.29
CA ALA A 719 -36.46 -29.05 26.90
C ALA A 719 -35.80 -27.67 27.11
N CYS A 720 -35.87 -26.80 26.10
CA CYS A 720 -35.32 -25.45 26.15
C CYS A 720 -36.09 -24.53 27.11
N GLN A 721 -37.42 -24.64 27.18
CA GLN A 721 -38.24 -23.88 28.13
C GLN A 721 -37.95 -24.28 29.58
N ARG A 722 -37.83 -25.59 29.88
CA ARG A 722 -37.47 -26.05 31.24
C ARG A 722 -36.06 -25.62 31.64
N ALA A 723 -35.17 -25.57 30.67
CA ALA A 723 -33.84 -25.00 30.84
C ALA A 723 -33.89 -23.45 30.96
N GLN A 724 -34.96 -22.75 30.58
CA GLN A 724 -34.98 -21.28 30.49
C GLN A 724 -33.91 -20.75 29.53
N VAL A 725 -33.80 -21.36 28.35
CA VAL A 725 -32.96 -20.84 27.27
C VAL A 725 -33.64 -19.60 26.68
N MET A 726 -32.90 -18.49 26.63
CA MET A 726 -33.43 -17.17 26.19
C MET A 726 -32.82 -16.68 24.87
N ALA A 727 -31.70 -17.28 24.43
CA ALA A 727 -30.98 -16.93 23.22
C ALA A 727 -30.25 -18.16 22.65
N TYR A 728 -29.87 -18.12 21.38
CA TYR A 728 -29.15 -19.21 20.72
C TYR A 728 -27.82 -18.72 20.13
N PRO A 729 -26.74 -19.51 20.18
CA PRO A 729 -26.63 -20.73 21.00
C PRO A 729 -26.50 -20.37 22.49
N THR A 730 -27.03 -21.23 23.37
CA THR A 730 -26.76 -21.16 24.82
C THR A 730 -26.01 -22.43 25.22
N VAL A 731 -24.84 -22.28 25.84
CA VAL A 731 -24.00 -23.41 26.23
C VAL A 731 -24.01 -23.55 27.73
N ARG A 732 -24.27 -24.77 28.22
CA ARG A 732 -24.39 -25.04 29.66
C ARG A 732 -23.61 -26.24 30.13
N PHE A 733 -22.95 -26.05 31.26
CA PHE A 733 -22.21 -27.08 31.95
C PHE A 733 -23.00 -27.66 33.13
N TYR A 734 -23.01 -28.98 33.22
CA TYR A 734 -23.58 -29.75 34.32
C TYR A 734 -22.46 -30.57 34.94
N ALA A 735 -22.10 -30.31 36.20
CA ALA A 735 -20.96 -30.93 36.87
C ALA A 735 -21.18 -32.42 37.24
N GLY A 736 -22.40 -32.92 37.07
CA GLY A 736 -22.82 -34.27 37.40
C GLY A 736 -23.53 -34.35 38.76
N ALA A 737 -24.55 -35.20 38.86
CA ALA A 737 -25.34 -35.49 40.05
C ALA A 737 -24.49 -35.97 41.23
N LYS A 738 -24.97 -35.69 42.44
CA LYS A 738 -24.46 -36.32 43.67
C LYS A 738 -25.28 -37.59 43.94
N PRO A 739 -24.76 -38.57 44.70
CA PRO A 739 -25.51 -39.77 45.06
C PRO A 739 -26.89 -39.41 45.65
N GLY A 740 -27.96 -39.92 45.03
CA GLY A 740 -29.34 -39.67 45.45
C GLY A 740 -29.91 -38.27 45.14
N GLN A 741 -29.20 -37.41 44.40
CA GLN A 741 -29.64 -36.05 44.08
C GLN A 741 -29.52 -35.73 42.59
N ARG A 742 -30.67 -35.59 41.91
CA ARG A 742 -30.78 -35.12 40.53
C ARG A 742 -30.38 -33.64 40.42
N GLN A 743 -29.68 -33.27 39.34
CA GLN A 743 -29.34 -31.88 39.03
C GLN A 743 -30.56 -31.08 38.54
N ASN A 744 -30.52 -29.76 38.69
CA ASN A 744 -31.55 -28.88 38.12
C ASN A 744 -31.34 -28.66 36.61
N HIS A 745 -32.36 -28.16 35.90
CA HIS A 745 -32.31 -27.91 34.46
C HIS A 745 -31.46 -26.70 34.05
N TYR A 746 -31.07 -25.83 34.98
CA TYR A 746 -30.40 -24.55 34.67
C TYR A 746 -28.92 -24.72 34.35
N GLY A 747 -28.21 -25.66 34.99
CA GLY A 747 -26.77 -25.82 34.79
C GLY A 747 -25.98 -24.54 35.09
N TRP A 748 -24.75 -24.45 34.58
CA TRP A 748 -23.91 -23.24 34.61
C TRP A 748 -23.69 -22.74 33.19
N ASP A 749 -24.07 -21.49 32.93
CA ASP A 749 -23.86 -20.88 31.61
C ASP A 749 -22.36 -20.72 31.30
N ILE A 750 -22.01 -20.94 30.04
CA ILE A 750 -20.68 -20.66 29.49
C ILE A 750 -20.85 -19.68 28.34
N ASP A 751 -20.34 -18.46 28.52
CA ASP A 751 -20.45 -17.39 27.51
C ASP A 751 -19.46 -17.54 26.34
N SER A 752 -18.38 -18.31 26.54
CA SER A 752 -17.36 -18.52 25.52
C SER A 752 -17.79 -19.59 24.52
N GLN A 753 -17.51 -19.34 23.25
CA GLN A 753 -17.67 -20.28 22.13
C GLN A 753 -16.33 -20.87 21.66
N ASP A 754 -15.24 -20.59 22.38
CA ASP A 754 -13.91 -21.12 22.07
C ASP A 754 -13.72 -22.52 22.66
N ALA A 755 -13.37 -23.50 21.81
CA ALA A 755 -13.28 -24.88 22.23
C ALA A 755 -12.21 -25.13 23.30
N ASP A 756 -11.08 -24.43 23.25
CA ASP A 756 -9.98 -24.59 24.22
C ASP A 756 -10.35 -24.02 25.59
N TYR A 757 -11.02 -22.87 25.62
CA TYR A 757 -11.58 -22.29 26.83
C TYR A 757 -12.60 -23.23 27.47
N ILE A 758 -13.60 -23.69 26.70
CA ILE A 758 -14.66 -24.59 27.19
C ILE A 758 -14.04 -25.88 27.74
N THR A 759 -13.12 -26.50 27.00
CA THR A 759 -12.42 -27.73 27.43
C THR A 759 -11.65 -27.50 28.74
N SER A 760 -10.93 -26.38 28.85
CA SER A 760 -10.17 -26.02 30.05
C SER A 760 -11.08 -25.73 31.24
N PHE A 761 -12.24 -25.11 31.00
CA PHE A 761 -13.27 -24.89 32.02
C PHE A 761 -13.81 -26.21 32.56
N ILE A 762 -14.19 -27.15 31.68
CA ILE A 762 -14.70 -28.47 32.07
C ILE A 762 -13.65 -29.23 32.89
N ARG A 763 -12.39 -29.27 32.43
CA ARG A 763 -11.30 -29.97 33.14
C ARG A 763 -11.07 -29.45 34.57
N ARG A 764 -11.12 -28.12 34.77
CA ARG A 764 -10.95 -27.52 36.10
C ARG A 764 -12.07 -27.95 37.05
N HIS A 765 -13.31 -27.96 36.57
CA HIS A 765 -14.47 -28.26 37.41
C HIS A 765 -14.71 -29.76 37.59
N ALA A 766 -14.28 -30.60 36.63
CA ALA A 766 -14.27 -32.05 36.77
C ALA A 766 -13.23 -32.54 37.82
N LYS A 767 -12.03 -31.95 37.87
CA LYS A 767 -10.96 -32.34 38.83
C LYS A 767 -11.31 -32.04 40.30
N ASN A 768 -12.09 -30.99 40.57
CA ASN A 768 -12.52 -30.65 41.93
C ASN A 768 -13.45 -31.70 42.57
N LYS A 769 -14.11 -32.56 41.77
CA LYS A 769 -14.86 -33.72 42.27
C LYS A 769 -13.95 -34.87 42.72
N SER A 770 -12.88 -35.15 41.97
CA SER A 770 -11.93 -36.23 42.29
C SER A 770 -11.10 -35.95 43.56
N LYS A 771 -10.77 -34.67 43.83
CA LYS A 771 -10.05 -34.28 45.05
C LYS A 771 -10.93 -34.41 46.30
N LYS A 772 -12.18 -33.94 46.25
CA LYS A 772 -13.15 -34.10 47.35
C LYS A 772 -13.49 -35.56 47.67
N MET A 773 -13.54 -36.42 46.66
CA MET A 773 -13.84 -37.84 46.86
C MET A 773 -12.65 -38.67 47.40
N LYS A 774 -11.41 -38.17 47.26
CA LYS A 774 -10.20 -38.74 47.87
C LYS A 774 -9.94 -38.27 49.30
N ASP A 775 -10.49 -37.10 49.68
CA ASP A 775 -10.37 -36.56 51.03
C ASP A 775 -11.50 -37.07 51.97
N GLU A 776 -12.51 -37.78 51.43
CA GLU A 776 -13.64 -38.39 52.16
C GLU A 776 -13.61 -39.95 52.17
N LEU A 777 -12.51 -40.54 51.72
CA LEU A 777 -12.16 -41.97 51.80
C LEU A 777 -10.93 -42.12 52.69
#